data_AF-T0PNV2-F1
#
_entry.id   AF-T0PNV2-F1
#
_cell.length_a   1.000
_cell.length_b   1.000
_cell.length_c   1.000
_cell.angle_alpha   90.00
_cell.angle_beta   90.00
_cell.angle_gamma   90.00
#
_symmetry.space_group_name_H-M   'P 1'
#
loop_
_entity.id
_entity.type
_entity.pdbx_description
1 polymer ?
#
loop_
_entity_poly.entity_id
_entity_poly.type
_entity_poly.pdbx_seq_one_letter_code
_entity_poly.pdbx_strand_id
1 'polypeptide(L)'
;MREWVLAATAILVVANQCNTAQNDTDYWGNDLSTASQSSYGACCSLCVSSAGCTHYVWNSYTSMCILKQGVPRPANSVPGAFASILSRPASDNDKCDQVRENTDFWGHDLHQTTQYSAGDCCTDCSSEPECTHYVWNSNTNTCILKYGTPSPSSTVLGAYAATAKSTPPPNVDTCHSVQKDTDFWGNDLEQTTQYNYGACCSECARRAECTHYVWNSHTTTCILKQGIPSPSSAVLGAYAATMPTKSCGARVRKEWSSLSISEQNLYIDAITKAKTVGHLDTFVRVHRNDMTFYEPHGSTCAFWFWHRRFLLGYEQMLRSLDPTYACITVPYIDYAGAAAAWKDKSCSSVVSCSPAVRAMYSLPPAFSNVVRGDWTEHGFGPAFTLDMIKLSLLPSDMNTPMIAISTNIETGVHNSLHSELGGDMAGHWSNNDPLFYLHHATVDLFQVVYRKCRLDGVAPTDPRNFASCQVQASGPGRDGTVNGDTAPWMQEDTVPSVVDEDPATKTWFQGIPDTYLALTDASQLGPFSYTYELQGSFADLYNQCDKVGTTPMHSGVAESSDVTSTSIEKAWRQALYDEAFNDKIPANETNDEIAKVTIMLYDKCMGGVNDFTDDFKHTWHIMEPKPAFEQLQSILDGTNSIRITNWRKVNCDYYHCWCNCTATADAATLTPAGLQNIHCVHY
;
A
#
# COMPACT_ATOMS: atom_id res chain seq x y z
N MET A 1 -3.88 41.95 63.39
CA MET A 1 -4.45 40.64 63.79
C MET A 1 -4.42 39.58 62.67
N ARG A 2 -4.54 39.94 61.38
CA ARG A 2 -4.37 38.98 60.26
C ARG A 2 -2.93 38.52 60.00
N GLU A 3 -1.91 39.29 60.38
CA GLU A 3 -0.50 38.91 60.17
C GLU A 3 0.04 37.93 61.24
N TRP A 4 -0.56 37.88 62.43
CA TRP A 4 -0.15 36.95 63.49
C TRP A 4 -0.77 35.55 63.37
N VAL A 5 -1.88 35.41 62.63
CA VAL A 5 -2.54 34.12 62.39
C VAL A 5 -1.84 33.33 61.28
N LEU A 6 -1.27 34.03 60.28
CA LEU A 6 -0.53 33.41 59.16
C LEU A 6 0.85 32.89 59.58
N ALA A 7 1.54 33.57 60.51
CA ALA A 7 2.83 33.10 61.03
C ALA A 7 2.69 31.85 61.92
N ALA A 8 1.63 31.76 62.73
CA ALA A 8 1.38 30.59 63.59
C ALA A 8 0.93 29.35 62.79
N THR A 9 0.21 29.54 61.69
CA THR A 9 -0.18 28.43 60.79
C THR A 9 0.98 27.97 59.89
N ALA A 10 1.89 28.86 59.48
CA ALA A 10 3.08 28.47 58.74
C ALA A 10 4.08 27.65 59.58
N ILE A 11 4.19 27.91 60.89
CA ILE A 11 5.10 27.16 61.78
C ILE A 11 4.59 25.73 62.06
N LEU A 12 3.27 25.49 62.01
CA LEU A 12 2.67 24.17 62.24
C LEU A 12 2.68 23.25 61.00
N VAL A 13 2.90 23.76 59.79
CA VAL A 13 2.91 22.95 58.55
C VAL A 13 4.30 22.38 58.23
N VAL A 14 5.38 23.02 58.70
CA VAL A 14 6.76 22.57 58.39
C VAL A 14 7.23 21.42 59.28
N ALA A 15 6.63 21.22 60.46
CA ALA A 15 6.98 20.13 61.38
C ALA A 15 6.56 18.73 60.92
N ASN A 16 5.81 18.61 59.81
CA ASN A 16 5.28 17.34 59.31
C ASN A 16 5.92 16.87 57.99
N GLN A 17 7.03 17.51 57.59
CA GLN A 17 7.75 17.24 56.32
C GLN A 17 9.13 16.59 56.54
N CYS A 18 9.49 16.31 57.79
CA CYS A 18 10.63 15.48 58.17
C CYS A 18 10.15 14.46 59.19
N ASN A 19 10.71 13.25 59.12
CA ASN A 19 10.40 12.20 60.06
C ASN A 19 10.82 12.63 61.48
N THR A 20 10.32 11.93 62.49
CA THR A 20 10.78 12.14 63.86
C THR A 20 12.31 12.03 63.91
N ALA A 21 12.97 13.10 64.38
CA ALA A 21 14.42 13.15 64.42
C ALA A 21 14.98 12.07 65.35
N GLN A 22 15.95 11.31 64.85
CA GLN A 22 16.66 10.27 65.58
C GLN A 22 17.73 10.93 66.44
N ASN A 23 17.64 10.73 67.75
CA ASN A 23 18.64 11.25 68.70
C ASN A 23 19.96 10.48 68.57
N ASP A 24 21.03 11.18 68.90
CA ASP A 24 22.42 10.69 68.90
C ASP A 24 22.79 9.93 67.63
N THR A 25 22.32 10.41 66.47
CA THR A 25 22.42 9.73 65.17
C THR A 25 23.13 10.63 64.16
N ASP A 26 24.16 10.09 63.51
CA ASP A 26 24.87 10.74 62.40
C ASP A 26 24.88 9.83 61.16
N TYR A 27 24.24 10.28 60.09
CA TYR A 27 24.39 9.70 58.76
C TYR A 27 25.69 10.23 58.16
N TRP A 28 26.68 9.37 57.92
CA TRP A 28 27.97 9.84 57.41
C TRP A 28 27.98 9.95 55.88
N GLY A 29 28.66 10.98 55.36
CA GLY A 29 28.83 11.21 53.92
C GLY A 29 27.60 11.80 53.22
N ASN A 30 27.69 11.90 51.88
CA ASN A 30 26.68 12.48 50.99
C ASN A 30 26.27 13.93 51.31
N ASP A 31 27.20 14.72 51.82
CA ASP A 31 26.98 16.12 52.17
C ASP A 31 26.72 16.98 50.94
N LEU A 32 25.57 17.66 50.92
CA LEU A 32 25.24 18.71 49.94
C LEU A 32 25.86 20.04 50.33
N SER A 33 25.60 20.44 51.57
CA SER A 33 25.94 21.76 52.07
C SER A 33 25.82 21.79 53.58
N THR A 34 26.58 22.68 54.21
CA THR A 34 26.57 22.91 55.65
C THR A 34 26.07 24.33 55.94
N ALA A 35 25.28 24.47 56.99
CA ALA A 35 24.78 25.75 57.46
C ALA A 35 24.69 25.76 58.99
N SER A 36 24.76 26.94 59.61
CA SER A 36 24.43 27.06 61.04
C SER A 36 22.92 27.23 61.19
N GLN A 37 22.28 26.43 62.06
CA GLN A 37 20.85 26.47 62.33
C GLN A 37 20.58 26.35 63.83
N SER A 38 19.56 27.06 64.31
CA SER A 38 19.23 27.17 65.74
C SER A 38 18.62 25.90 66.35
N SER A 39 18.17 24.95 65.51
CA SER A 39 17.60 23.67 65.95
C SER A 39 17.58 22.66 64.80
N TYR A 40 17.37 21.38 65.13
CA TYR A 40 17.12 20.36 64.11
C TYR A 40 15.83 20.62 63.32
N GLY A 41 14.82 21.29 63.89
CA GLY A 41 13.60 21.71 63.18
C GLY A 41 13.85 22.81 62.15
N ALA A 42 14.75 23.76 62.46
CA ALA A 42 15.22 24.75 61.49
C ALA A 42 16.07 24.09 60.38
N CYS A 43 16.84 23.06 60.73
CA CYS A 43 17.60 22.25 59.77
C CYS A 43 16.68 21.45 58.82
N CYS A 44 15.58 20.89 59.34
CA CYS A 44 14.51 20.29 58.53
C CYS A 44 13.95 21.29 57.51
N SER A 45 13.57 22.48 57.98
CA SER A 45 13.02 23.54 57.12
C SER A 45 13.99 23.93 56.00
N LEU A 46 15.28 24.03 56.34
CA LEU A 46 16.33 24.30 55.36
C LEU A 46 16.45 23.17 54.33
N CYS A 47 16.44 21.91 54.78
CA CYS A 47 16.50 20.75 53.88
C CYS A 47 15.30 20.72 52.92
N VAL A 48 14.07 20.93 53.42
CA VAL A 48 12.85 21.02 52.60
C VAL A 48 13.01 22.05 51.47
N SER A 49 13.58 23.21 51.78
CA SER A 49 13.75 24.30 50.82
C SER A 49 14.95 24.14 49.89
N SER A 50 15.81 23.14 50.11
CA SER A 50 17.07 22.97 49.40
C SER A 50 16.95 21.90 48.31
N ALA A 51 17.12 22.31 47.05
CA ALA A 51 17.07 21.40 45.92
C ALA A 51 18.09 20.26 46.07
N GLY A 52 17.61 19.03 45.94
CA GLY A 52 18.43 17.81 46.09
C GLY A 52 18.58 17.29 47.52
N CYS A 53 18.12 18.01 48.55
CA CYS A 53 18.17 17.51 49.93
C CYS A 53 17.14 16.41 50.16
N THR A 54 17.60 15.31 50.76
CA THR A 54 16.75 14.15 51.11
C THR A 54 16.74 13.89 52.62
N HIS A 55 17.81 14.27 53.32
CA HIS A 55 17.96 14.12 54.76
C HIS A 55 18.98 15.12 55.30
N TYR A 56 19.04 15.25 56.63
CA TYR A 56 20.01 16.12 57.30
C TYR A 56 20.53 15.49 58.58
N VAL A 57 21.68 15.99 59.05
CA VAL A 57 22.20 15.78 60.40
C VAL A 57 22.45 17.14 61.04
N TRP A 58 21.89 17.37 62.22
CA TRP A 58 22.09 18.59 63.01
C TRP A 58 22.80 18.29 64.33
N ASN A 59 23.86 19.01 64.64
CA ASN A 59 24.61 18.85 65.88
C ASN A 59 24.26 19.96 66.88
N SER A 60 23.75 19.57 68.04
CA SER A 60 23.30 20.49 69.10
C SER A 60 24.43 21.25 69.81
N TYR A 61 25.65 20.72 69.83
CA TYR A 61 26.79 21.38 70.47
C TYR A 61 27.41 22.46 69.57
N THR A 62 27.37 22.26 68.25
CA THR A 62 27.97 23.19 67.28
C THR A 62 26.94 24.02 66.52
N SER A 63 25.65 23.74 66.70
CA SER A 63 24.54 24.32 65.93
C SER A 63 24.71 24.13 64.41
N MET A 64 25.42 23.08 63.99
CA MET A 64 25.74 22.83 62.60
C MET A 64 24.72 21.88 61.98
N CYS A 65 24.10 22.32 60.89
CA CYS A 65 23.16 21.60 60.05
C CYS A 65 23.87 21.15 58.77
N ILE A 66 23.96 19.85 58.56
CA ILE A 66 24.55 19.26 57.36
C ILE A 66 23.43 18.67 56.52
N LEU A 67 23.13 19.33 55.41
CA LEU A 67 22.18 18.86 54.42
C LEU A 67 22.83 17.79 53.58
N LYS A 68 22.08 16.74 53.27
CA LYS A 68 22.59 15.56 52.58
C LYS A 68 21.64 15.13 51.47
N GLN A 69 22.21 14.51 50.44
CA GLN A 69 21.49 14.00 49.27
C GLN A 69 21.55 12.48 49.17
N GLY A 70 20.65 11.92 48.37
CA GLY A 70 20.59 10.48 48.13
C GLY A 70 20.18 9.70 49.38
N VAL A 71 20.74 8.51 49.54
CA VAL A 71 20.35 7.57 50.60
C VAL A 71 21.14 7.81 51.88
N PRO A 72 20.50 7.86 53.06
CA PRO A 72 21.20 7.85 54.34
C PRO A 72 22.03 6.57 54.49
N ARG A 73 23.33 6.72 54.74
CA ARG A 73 24.23 5.58 55.03
C ARG A 73 24.01 5.06 56.46
N PRO A 74 24.48 3.85 56.82
CA PRO A 74 24.35 3.32 58.18
C PRO A 74 24.80 4.35 59.22
N ALA A 75 23.95 4.61 60.21
CA ALA A 75 24.20 5.68 61.17
C ALA A 75 25.25 5.28 62.20
N ASN A 76 26.14 6.22 62.53
CA ASN A 76 26.97 6.14 63.73
C ASN A 76 26.23 6.79 64.90
N SER A 77 26.42 6.26 66.11
CA SER A 77 25.91 6.93 67.30
C SER A 77 26.86 8.07 67.69
N VAL A 78 26.36 9.30 67.61
CA VAL A 78 27.14 10.51 67.91
C VAL A 78 26.34 11.35 68.91
N PRO A 79 26.76 11.42 70.18
CA PRO A 79 26.05 12.18 71.20
C PRO A 79 25.81 13.63 70.78
N GLY A 80 24.57 14.10 70.92
CA GLY A 80 24.15 15.45 70.57
C GLY A 80 23.89 15.68 69.08
N ALA A 81 24.00 14.67 68.22
CA ALA A 81 23.57 14.73 66.82
C ALA A 81 22.10 14.28 66.66
N PHE A 82 21.36 14.97 65.78
CA PHE A 82 19.98 14.70 65.47
C PHE A 82 19.84 14.53 63.96
N ALA A 83 19.50 13.34 63.51
CA ALA A 83 19.33 13.06 62.08
C ALA A 83 17.86 12.87 61.73
N SER A 84 17.44 13.40 60.59
CA SER A 84 16.10 13.13 60.07
C SER A 84 16.09 13.10 58.55
N ILE A 85 15.16 12.31 58.03
CA ILE A 85 14.89 12.14 56.60
C ILE A 85 13.62 12.93 56.30
N LEU A 86 13.58 13.62 55.16
CA LEU A 86 12.37 14.33 54.74
C LEU A 86 11.20 13.34 54.61
N SER A 87 10.10 13.59 55.32
CA SER A 87 8.80 12.99 55.06
C SER A 87 8.25 13.67 53.82
N ARG A 88 8.57 13.14 52.65
CA ARG A 88 7.72 13.47 51.50
C ARG A 88 6.36 12.83 51.81
N PRO A 89 5.24 13.60 51.86
CA PRO A 89 3.95 12.94 51.72
C PRO A 89 4.05 12.10 50.45
N ALA A 90 3.57 10.85 50.49
CA ALA A 90 3.41 10.06 49.28
C ALA A 90 2.74 10.99 48.26
N SER A 91 3.49 11.43 47.27
CA SER A 91 2.93 12.37 46.30
C SER A 91 1.73 11.65 45.70
N ASP A 92 0.59 12.34 45.64
CA ASP A 92 -0.35 12.16 44.53
C ASP A 92 0.48 12.29 43.26
N ASN A 93 1.10 11.19 42.86
CA ASN A 93 1.63 11.03 41.54
C ASN A 93 0.36 10.74 40.74
N ASP A 94 -0.04 11.62 39.84
CA ASP A 94 -1.24 11.46 38.99
C ASP A 94 -1.24 10.14 38.19
N LYS A 95 -0.14 9.40 38.23
CA LYS A 95 0.06 8.06 37.66
C LYS A 95 -0.38 6.89 38.55
N CYS A 96 -0.70 7.08 39.82
CA CYS A 96 -1.25 6.04 40.69
C CYS A 96 -2.45 6.52 41.48
N ASP A 97 -3.30 5.58 41.89
CA ASP A 97 -4.38 5.82 42.83
C ASP A 97 -3.84 6.13 44.22
N GLN A 98 -4.76 6.53 45.10
CA GLN A 98 -4.43 6.88 46.46
C GLN A 98 -3.75 5.72 47.19
N VAL A 99 -2.59 6.01 47.81
CA VAL A 99 -1.80 5.01 48.52
C VAL A 99 -2.57 4.50 49.74
N ARG A 100 -2.69 3.17 49.84
CA ARG A 100 -3.29 2.48 50.98
C ARG A 100 -2.19 2.11 51.97
N GLU A 101 -2.27 2.67 53.16
CA GLU A 101 -1.34 2.37 54.25
C GLU A 101 -1.60 0.98 54.85
N ASN A 102 -0.56 0.41 55.43
CA ASN A 102 -0.52 -0.90 56.05
C ASN A 102 -1.16 -2.01 55.20
N THR A 103 -0.98 -1.95 53.89
CA THR A 103 -1.67 -2.79 52.90
C THR A 103 -0.65 -3.59 52.08
N ASP A 104 -0.83 -4.91 52.03
CA ASP A 104 -0.06 -5.80 51.18
C ASP A 104 -0.97 -6.57 50.20
N PHE A 105 -0.67 -6.46 48.91
CA PHE A 105 -1.23 -7.27 47.84
C PHE A 105 -0.32 -8.47 47.59
N TRP A 106 -0.73 -9.66 48.02
CA TRP A 106 0.06 -10.88 47.91
C TRP A 106 0.03 -11.47 46.49
N GLY A 107 1.15 -12.04 46.05
CA GLY A 107 1.30 -12.65 44.73
C GLY A 107 1.46 -11.64 43.58
N HIS A 108 1.51 -12.18 42.35
CA HIS A 108 1.67 -11.45 41.09
C HIS A 108 2.89 -10.51 41.03
N ASP A 109 4.02 -10.94 41.59
CA ASP A 109 5.27 -10.17 41.57
C ASP A 109 5.91 -10.23 40.17
N LEU A 110 6.21 -9.06 39.58
CA LEU A 110 7.06 -8.95 38.39
C LEU A 110 8.52 -9.06 38.79
N HIS A 111 8.98 -8.04 39.52
CA HIS A 111 10.31 -7.95 40.09
C HIS A 111 10.29 -6.89 41.22
N GLN A 112 11.40 -6.81 41.95
CA GLN A 112 11.56 -5.88 43.05
C GLN A 112 12.61 -4.82 42.73
N THR A 113 12.35 -3.60 43.15
CA THR A 113 13.29 -2.49 43.17
C THR A 113 13.49 -2.00 44.60
N THR A 114 14.48 -1.15 44.82
CA THR A 114 14.71 -0.51 46.12
C THR A 114 14.37 0.97 45.98
N GLN A 115 13.33 1.41 46.68
CA GLN A 115 12.82 2.78 46.59
C GLN A 115 12.59 3.39 47.96
N TYR A 116 12.67 4.72 48.04
CA TYR A 116 12.67 5.45 49.31
C TYR A 116 11.29 5.99 49.70
N SER A 117 10.29 5.83 48.82
CA SER A 117 8.91 6.16 49.09
C SER A 117 7.95 5.33 48.23
N ALA A 118 6.69 5.26 48.66
CA ALA A 118 5.60 4.71 47.84
C ALA A 118 5.42 5.48 46.51
N GLY A 119 5.69 6.80 46.48
CA GLY A 119 5.60 7.61 45.26
C GLY A 119 6.69 7.28 44.23
N ASP A 120 7.91 6.95 44.69
CA ASP A 120 8.99 6.49 43.83
C ASP A 120 8.68 5.07 43.31
N CYS A 121 8.11 4.21 44.17
CA CYS A 121 7.62 2.89 43.77
C CYS A 121 6.47 2.97 42.74
N CYS A 122 5.60 3.96 42.86
CA CYS A 122 4.61 4.30 41.83
C CYS A 122 5.28 4.72 40.52
N THR A 123 6.37 5.48 40.58
CA THR A 123 7.10 5.92 39.38
C THR A 123 7.70 4.73 38.64
N ASP A 124 8.31 3.79 39.36
CA ASP A 124 8.79 2.52 38.82
C ASP A 124 7.65 1.73 38.17
N CYS A 125 6.55 1.53 38.89
CA CYS A 125 5.39 0.81 38.36
C CYS A 125 4.82 1.49 37.11
N SER A 126 4.68 2.82 37.10
CA SER A 126 4.17 3.56 35.94
C SER A 126 5.10 3.54 34.73
N SER A 127 6.37 3.17 34.92
CA SER A 127 7.38 3.08 33.86
C SER A 127 7.56 1.64 33.35
N GLU A 128 7.00 0.65 34.07
CA GLU A 128 7.06 -0.76 33.73
C GLU A 128 5.77 -1.16 32.97
N PRO A 129 5.84 -1.52 31.67
CA PRO A 129 4.66 -1.76 30.84
C PRO A 129 3.69 -2.82 31.36
N GLU A 130 4.18 -3.78 32.15
CA GLU A 130 3.38 -4.88 32.71
C GLU A 130 2.89 -4.61 34.14
N CYS A 131 3.30 -3.51 34.78
CA CYS A 131 2.96 -3.22 36.17
C CYS A 131 1.59 -2.55 36.30
N THR A 132 0.70 -3.17 37.08
CA THR A 132 -0.66 -2.68 37.34
C THR A 132 -0.81 -2.12 38.75
N HIS A 133 0.02 -2.56 39.69
CA HIS A 133 0.02 -2.12 41.09
C HIS A 133 1.37 -2.43 41.74
N TYR A 134 1.61 -1.83 42.90
CA TYR A 134 2.82 -2.08 43.67
C TYR A 134 2.54 -2.24 45.16
N VAL A 135 3.50 -2.84 45.88
CA VAL A 135 3.59 -2.80 47.34
C VAL A 135 4.98 -2.32 47.74
N TRP A 136 5.05 -1.25 48.50
CA TRP A 136 6.29 -0.68 49.05
C TRP A 136 6.37 -0.91 50.56
N ASN A 137 7.48 -1.45 51.04
CA ASN A 137 7.72 -1.69 52.47
C ASN A 137 8.66 -0.62 53.04
N SER A 138 8.16 0.22 53.95
CA SER A 138 8.91 1.32 54.57
C SER A 138 9.99 0.87 55.54
N ASN A 139 9.95 -0.38 56.02
CA ASN A 139 10.97 -0.91 56.94
C ASN A 139 12.20 -1.43 56.18
N THR A 140 12.01 -1.88 54.94
CA THR A 140 13.07 -2.51 54.12
C THR A 140 13.42 -1.71 52.86
N ASN A 141 12.66 -0.66 52.55
CA ASN A 141 12.72 0.09 51.29
C ASN A 141 12.47 -0.76 50.04
N THR A 142 11.85 -1.93 50.19
CA THR A 142 11.57 -2.84 49.07
C THR A 142 10.30 -2.37 48.36
N CYS A 143 10.42 -2.07 47.07
CA CYS A 143 9.31 -1.82 46.16
C CYS A 143 9.07 -3.08 45.33
N ILE A 144 7.90 -3.68 45.47
CA ILE A 144 7.52 -4.88 44.73
C ILE A 144 6.55 -4.45 43.63
N LEU A 145 7.00 -4.50 42.37
CA LEU A 145 6.16 -4.25 41.21
C LEU A 145 5.33 -5.48 40.90
N LYS A 146 4.04 -5.28 40.65
CA LYS A 146 3.08 -6.37 40.50
C LYS A 146 2.19 -6.17 39.28
N TYR A 147 1.71 -7.28 38.73
CA TYR A 147 0.87 -7.30 37.54
C TYR A 147 -0.52 -7.89 37.80
N GLY A 148 -1.46 -7.74 36.87
CA GLY A 148 -2.82 -8.30 36.99
C GLY A 148 -3.73 -7.51 37.93
N THR A 149 -4.76 -8.16 38.48
CA THR A 149 -5.70 -7.51 39.43
C THR A 149 -5.15 -7.63 40.85
N PRO A 150 -5.14 -6.55 41.67
CA PRO A 150 -4.70 -6.63 43.06
C PRO A 150 -5.47 -7.71 43.82
N SER A 151 -4.73 -8.62 44.47
CA SER A 151 -5.31 -9.67 45.30
C SER A 151 -6.01 -9.08 46.54
N PRO A 152 -6.85 -9.86 47.27
CA PRO A 152 -7.41 -9.42 48.54
C PRO A 152 -6.30 -8.98 49.50
N SER A 153 -6.37 -7.74 49.99
CA SER A 153 -5.31 -7.16 50.81
C SER A 153 -5.20 -7.80 52.18
N SER A 154 -3.97 -7.97 52.68
CA SER A 154 -3.69 -8.23 54.09
C SER A 154 -3.14 -6.98 54.78
N THR A 155 -3.37 -6.85 56.09
CA THR A 155 -2.86 -5.71 56.87
C THR A 155 -1.44 -5.99 57.35
N VAL A 156 -0.45 -5.29 56.78
CA VAL A 156 0.97 -5.43 57.11
C VAL A 156 1.53 -4.06 57.53
N LEU A 157 1.97 -3.95 58.79
CA LEU A 157 2.50 -2.69 59.32
C LEU A 157 3.75 -2.23 58.56
N GLY A 158 3.69 -1.02 57.99
CA GLY A 158 4.76 -0.46 57.18
C GLY A 158 4.73 -0.85 55.69
N ALA A 159 3.71 -1.58 55.22
CA ALA A 159 3.46 -1.79 53.80
C ALA A 159 2.54 -0.71 53.23
N TYR A 160 2.81 -0.22 52.03
CA TYR A 160 2.04 0.82 51.34
C TYR A 160 1.77 0.35 49.93
N ALA A 161 0.51 0.32 49.51
CA ALA A 161 0.14 -0.23 48.22
C ALA A 161 -0.77 0.71 47.43
N ALA A 162 -0.57 0.77 46.11
CA ALA A 162 -1.46 1.50 45.22
C ALA A 162 -1.53 0.84 43.84
N THR A 163 -2.66 1.05 43.17
CA THR A 163 -2.85 0.73 41.76
C THR A 163 -2.28 1.83 40.89
N ALA A 164 -1.61 1.48 39.80
CA ALA A 164 -1.24 2.46 38.79
C ALA A 164 -2.53 2.92 38.08
N LYS A 165 -2.72 4.24 37.97
CA LYS A 165 -3.71 4.82 37.05
C LYS A 165 -3.16 4.53 35.67
N SER A 166 -3.76 3.54 35.01
CA SER A 166 -3.41 3.20 33.64
C SER A 166 -3.29 4.49 32.83
N THR A 167 -2.22 4.63 32.05
CA THR A 167 -2.33 5.42 30.81
C THR A 167 -3.63 5.01 30.14
N PRO A 168 -4.42 5.95 29.60
CA PRO A 168 -5.71 5.63 29.00
C PRO A 168 -5.52 4.44 28.06
N PRO A 169 -6.48 3.49 28.03
CA PRO A 169 -6.37 2.32 27.18
C PRO A 169 -6.02 2.78 25.76
N PRO A 170 -5.15 2.06 25.05
CA PRO A 170 -4.76 2.42 23.70
C PRO A 170 -6.02 2.69 22.87
N ASN A 171 -6.18 3.98 22.61
CA ASN A 171 -6.98 4.64 21.62
C ASN A 171 -8.36 4.02 21.32
N VAL A 172 -9.41 4.70 21.78
CA VAL A 172 -10.84 4.40 21.52
C VAL A 172 -11.18 4.37 20.02
N ASP A 173 -10.25 4.77 19.15
CA ASP A 173 -10.36 4.65 17.70
C ASP A 173 -9.82 3.33 17.11
N THR A 174 -9.23 2.45 17.92
CA THR A 174 -8.55 1.21 17.42
C THR A 174 -9.47 -0.01 17.38
N CYS A 175 -10.51 -0.06 18.22
CA CYS A 175 -11.50 -1.14 18.30
C CYS A 175 -12.90 -0.53 18.38
N HIS A 176 -13.91 -1.19 17.81
CA HIS A 176 -15.31 -0.83 18.01
C HIS A 176 -15.72 -0.95 19.48
N SER A 177 -16.91 -0.45 19.81
CA SER A 177 -17.49 -0.54 21.14
C SER A 177 -17.49 -1.98 21.68
N VAL A 178 -16.92 -2.14 22.87
CA VAL A 178 -16.82 -3.43 23.57
C VAL A 178 -18.20 -3.90 24.03
N GLN A 179 -18.54 -5.13 23.66
CA GLN A 179 -19.75 -5.84 24.08
C GLN A 179 -19.42 -6.67 25.33
N LYS A 180 -20.07 -6.33 26.45
CA LYS A 180 -19.92 -7.05 27.72
C LYS A 180 -20.72 -8.34 27.72
N ASP A 181 -20.24 -9.33 28.47
CA ASP A 181 -20.81 -10.66 28.66
C ASP A 181 -21.08 -11.38 27.34
N THR A 182 -20.19 -11.17 26.35
CA THR A 182 -20.37 -11.58 24.96
C THR A 182 -19.19 -12.43 24.50
N ASP A 183 -19.49 -13.55 23.84
CA ASP A 183 -18.51 -14.41 23.17
C ASP A 183 -18.87 -14.63 21.70
N PHE A 184 -17.88 -14.43 20.83
CA PHE A 184 -17.92 -14.73 19.40
C PHE A 184 -17.38 -16.15 19.18
N TRP A 185 -18.27 -17.10 18.87
CA TRP A 185 -17.87 -18.50 18.70
C TRP A 185 -17.05 -18.76 17.43
N GLY A 186 -16.01 -19.56 17.56
CA GLY A 186 -15.17 -20.00 16.45
C GLY A 186 -14.26 -18.91 15.88
N ASN A 187 -13.65 -19.20 14.74
CA ASN A 187 -12.70 -18.35 14.02
C ASN A 187 -11.48 -17.90 14.85
N ASP A 188 -11.03 -18.76 15.77
CA ASP A 188 -9.88 -18.50 16.63
C ASP A 188 -8.58 -18.49 15.82
N LEU A 189 -7.86 -17.37 15.86
CA LEU A 189 -6.50 -17.25 15.35
C LEU A 189 -5.49 -17.76 16.38
N GLU A 190 -5.58 -17.20 17.57
CA GLU A 190 -4.63 -17.43 18.65
C GLU A 190 -5.27 -17.13 19.99
N GLN A 191 -4.85 -17.88 21.00
CA GLN A 191 -5.21 -17.65 22.38
C GLN A 191 -3.98 -17.19 23.16
N THR A 192 -4.07 -15.99 23.74
CA THR A 192 -3.05 -15.37 24.58
C THR A 192 -3.61 -15.06 25.96
N THR A 193 -2.76 -14.54 26.85
CA THR A 193 -3.18 -14.06 28.17
C THR A 193 -2.96 -12.56 28.22
N GLN A 194 -4.01 -11.80 28.51
CA GLN A 194 -3.96 -10.34 28.54
C GLN A 194 -4.61 -9.81 29.82
N TYR A 195 -4.07 -8.71 30.35
CA TYR A 195 -4.47 -8.17 31.65
C TYR A 195 -5.83 -7.44 31.63
N ASN A 196 -6.29 -6.99 30.46
CA ASN A 196 -7.64 -6.46 30.25
C ASN A 196 -8.05 -6.56 28.76
N TYR A 197 -9.32 -6.27 28.47
CA TYR A 197 -9.83 -6.27 27.09
C TYR A 197 -9.17 -5.21 26.18
N GLY A 198 -8.63 -4.11 26.72
CA GLY A 198 -7.90 -3.09 25.96
C GLY A 198 -6.52 -3.57 25.49
N ALA A 199 -5.83 -4.36 26.30
CA ALA A 199 -4.60 -5.05 25.93
C ALA A 199 -4.87 -6.10 24.85
N CYS A 200 -5.97 -6.85 24.99
CA CYS A 200 -6.44 -7.79 23.98
C CYS A 200 -6.80 -7.09 22.64
N CYS A 201 -7.46 -5.92 22.70
CA CYS A 201 -7.68 -5.05 21.56
C CYS A 201 -6.37 -4.63 20.88
N SER A 202 -5.36 -4.21 21.66
CA SER A 202 -4.07 -3.78 21.11
C SER A 202 -3.32 -4.89 20.43
N GLU A 203 -3.38 -6.09 21.03
CA GLU A 203 -2.78 -7.27 20.46
C GLU A 203 -3.48 -7.67 19.16
N CYS A 204 -4.81 -7.60 19.14
CA CYS A 204 -5.60 -7.78 17.92
C CYS A 204 -5.22 -6.73 16.87
N ALA A 205 -5.14 -5.45 17.24
CA ALA A 205 -4.78 -4.35 16.34
C ALA A 205 -3.40 -4.48 15.70
N ARG A 206 -2.46 -5.13 16.39
CA ARG A 206 -1.10 -5.35 15.89
C ARG A 206 -1.03 -6.53 14.91
N ARG A 207 -2.09 -7.33 14.82
CA ARG A 207 -2.16 -8.51 13.95
C ARG A 207 -3.15 -8.22 12.85
N ALA A 208 -2.64 -8.20 11.63
CA ALA A 208 -3.46 -7.92 10.48
C ALA A 208 -4.66 -8.88 10.42
N GLU A 209 -4.44 -10.20 10.52
CA GLU A 209 -5.49 -11.23 10.44
C GLU A 209 -6.59 -11.10 11.51
N CYS A 210 -6.34 -10.36 12.60
CA CYS A 210 -7.29 -10.20 13.69
C CYS A 210 -8.36 -9.16 13.34
N THR A 211 -9.59 -9.64 13.17
CA THR A 211 -10.77 -8.83 12.85
C THR A 211 -11.64 -8.55 14.08
N HIS A 212 -11.51 -9.37 15.12
CA HIS A 212 -12.23 -9.23 16.37
C HIS A 212 -11.52 -10.03 17.46
N TYR A 213 -11.85 -9.77 18.72
CA TYR A 213 -11.32 -10.52 19.85
C TYR A 213 -12.41 -10.80 20.89
N VAL A 214 -12.14 -11.78 21.76
CA VAL A 214 -12.88 -12.02 23.00
C VAL A 214 -11.90 -12.13 24.15
N TRP A 215 -12.10 -11.34 25.20
CA TRP A 215 -11.31 -11.38 26.43
C TRP A 215 -12.17 -11.81 27.61
N ASN A 216 -11.71 -12.79 28.41
CA ASN A 216 -12.44 -13.26 29.59
C ASN A 216 -11.80 -12.74 30.88
N SER A 217 -12.57 -11.98 31.66
CA SER A 217 -12.11 -11.36 32.91
C SER A 217 -11.85 -12.34 34.05
N HIS A 218 -12.42 -13.54 34.00
CA HIS A 218 -12.20 -14.56 35.03
C HIS A 218 -10.93 -15.38 34.79
N THR A 219 -10.54 -15.55 33.52
CA THR A 219 -9.41 -16.41 33.13
C THR A 219 -8.26 -15.64 32.50
N THR A 220 -8.39 -14.31 32.38
CA THR A 220 -7.46 -13.39 31.68
C THR A 220 -7.13 -13.81 30.25
N THR A 221 -7.94 -14.69 29.67
CA THR A 221 -7.73 -15.26 28.34
C THR A 221 -8.16 -14.28 27.27
N CYS A 222 -7.28 -13.97 26.33
CA CYS A 222 -7.55 -13.20 25.12
C CYS A 222 -7.57 -14.14 23.93
N ILE A 223 -8.68 -14.23 23.24
CA ILE A 223 -8.83 -15.03 22.02
C ILE A 223 -8.93 -14.05 20.86
N LEU A 224 -7.90 -14.04 20.03
CA LEU A 224 -7.82 -13.26 18.79
C LEU A 224 -8.53 -14.05 17.70
N LYS A 225 -9.33 -13.38 16.88
CA LYS A 225 -10.23 -14.03 15.92
C LYS A 225 -10.23 -13.34 14.57
N GLN A 226 -10.52 -14.10 13.51
CA GLN A 226 -10.54 -13.64 12.11
C GLN A 226 -11.92 -13.76 11.44
N GLY A 227 -12.09 -13.10 10.29
CA GLY A 227 -13.31 -13.19 9.49
C GLY A 227 -14.52 -12.43 10.07
N ILE A 228 -15.73 -12.88 9.73
CA ILE A 228 -16.97 -12.26 10.19
C ILE A 228 -17.30 -12.78 11.60
N PRO A 229 -17.60 -11.91 12.58
CA PRO A 229 -18.02 -12.34 13.91
C PRO A 229 -19.28 -13.20 13.83
N SER A 230 -19.20 -14.43 14.36
CA SER A 230 -20.34 -15.34 14.49
C SER A 230 -21.43 -14.75 15.42
N PRO A 231 -22.68 -15.27 15.38
CA PRO A 231 -23.71 -14.86 16.32
C PRO A 231 -23.23 -14.92 17.77
N SER A 232 -23.42 -13.84 18.51
CA SER A 232 -22.98 -13.70 19.91
C SER A 232 -23.70 -14.65 20.85
N SER A 233 -22.97 -15.30 21.75
CA SER A 233 -23.54 -15.99 22.90
C SER A 233 -23.26 -15.21 24.19
N ALA A 234 -24.13 -15.35 25.19
CA ALA A 234 -23.95 -14.69 26.48
C ALA A 234 -23.01 -15.51 27.37
N VAL A 235 -21.81 -14.98 27.66
CA VAL A 235 -20.81 -15.60 28.54
C VAL A 235 -20.38 -14.58 29.59
N LEU A 236 -20.72 -14.84 30.85
CA LEU A 236 -20.46 -13.92 31.95
C LEU A 236 -18.95 -13.66 32.13
N GLY A 237 -18.56 -12.39 32.10
CA GLY A 237 -17.17 -11.95 32.19
C GLY A 237 -16.40 -11.99 30.86
N ALA A 238 -17.04 -12.33 29.74
CA ALA A 238 -16.43 -12.17 28.41
C ALA A 238 -16.65 -10.74 27.89
N TYR A 239 -15.65 -10.18 27.22
CA TYR A 239 -15.68 -8.85 26.61
C TYR A 239 -15.21 -8.99 25.17
N ALA A 240 -16.09 -8.69 24.22
CA ALA A 240 -15.83 -8.88 22.81
C ALA A 240 -15.90 -7.57 22.04
N ALA A 241 -15.01 -7.37 21.08
CA ALA A 241 -15.08 -6.22 20.18
C ALA A 241 -14.55 -6.57 18.80
N THR A 242 -15.06 -5.86 17.79
CA THR A 242 -14.56 -5.92 16.42
C THR A 242 -13.53 -4.84 16.18
N MET A 243 -12.57 -5.10 15.29
CA MET A 243 -11.67 -4.07 14.78
C MET A 243 -12.46 -3.15 13.82
N PRO A 244 -12.12 -1.85 13.73
CA PRO A 244 -12.57 -1.00 12.64
C PRO A 244 -12.17 -1.67 11.35
N THR A 245 -13.15 -1.90 10.47
CA THR A 245 -12.83 -2.26 9.10
C THR A 245 -11.90 -1.17 8.57
N LYS A 246 -10.67 -1.53 8.20
CA LYS A 246 -9.71 -0.60 7.58
C LYS A 246 -10.43 0.08 6.42
N SER A 247 -10.83 1.33 6.60
CA SER A 247 -11.59 2.07 5.59
C SER A 247 -10.62 2.47 4.51
N CYS A 248 -10.66 1.77 3.38
CA CYS A 248 -9.68 1.92 2.30
C CYS A 248 -9.92 3.16 1.43
N GLY A 249 -10.93 3.98 1.73
CA GLY A 249 -11.41 5.00 0.81
C GLY A 249 -11.91 4.40 -0.50
N ALA A 250 -12.02 5.25 -1.54
CA ALA A 250 -12.28 4.78 -2.89
C ALA A 250 -11.09 4.00 -3.43
N ARG A 251 -11.32 2.93 -4.20
CA ARG A 251 -10.26 2.18 -4.87
C ARG A 251 -9.66 3.03 -5.97
N VAL A 252 -8.35 3.22 -5.95
CA VAL A 252 -7.62 3.98 -6.97
C VAL A 252 -6.45 3.15 -7.48
N ARG A 253 -6.48 2.74 -8.74
CA ARG A 253 -5.36 2.07 -9.40
C ARG A 253 -4.32 3.12 -9.81
N LYS A 254 -3.09 2.90 -9.40
CA LYS A 254 -1.97 3.82 -9.59
C LYS A 254 -0.92 3.21 -10.53
N GLU A 255 -0.15 4.06 -11.20
CA GLU A 255 1.04 3.59 -11.93
C GLU A 255 2.06 3.06 -10.93
N TRP A 256 2.80 2.01 -11.29
CA TRP A 256 3.77 1.37 -10.39
C TRP A 256 4.71 2.34 -9.67
N SER A 257 5.27 3.31 -10.39
CA SER A 257 6.23 4.29 -9.87
C SER A 257 5.58 5.39 -9.02
N SER A 258 4.26 5.58 -9.14
CA SER A 258 3.49 6.49 -8.27
C SER A 258 3.10 5.86 -6.92
N LEU A 259 3.25 4.54 -6.79
CA LEU A 259 3.17 3.87 -5.48
C LEU A 259 4.38 4.27 -4.62
N SER A 260 4.13 4.53 -3.33
CA SER A 260 5.19 4.62 -2.33
C SER A 260 5.96 3.30 -2.22
N ILE A 261 7.20 3.34 -1.75
CA ILE A 261 8.01 2.14 -1.50
C ILE A 261 7.28 1.15 -0.58
N SER A 262 6.53 1.64 0.41
CA SER A 262 5.69 0.79 1.27
C SER A 262 4.54 0.12 0.51
N GLU A 263 3.87 0.83 -0.40
CA GLU A 263 2.80 0.24 -1.22
C GLU A 263 3.37 -0.79 -2.22
N GLN A 264 4.53 -0.52 -2.84
CA GLN A 264 5.21 -1.47 -3.73
C GLN A 264 5.61 -2.74 -2.98
N ASN A 265 6.22 -2.61 -1.80
CA ASN A 265 6.60 -3.75 -0.97
C ASN A 265 5.38 -4.55 -0.51
N LEU A 266 4.29 -3.86 -0.12
CA LEU A 266 3.03 -4.51 0.27
C LEU A 266 2.41 -5.30 -0.88
N TYR A 267 2.46 -4.76 -2.11
CA TYR A 267 1.98 -5.47 -3.29
C TYR A 267 2.83 -6.71 -3.61
N ILE A 268 4.15 -6.58 -3.58
CA ILE A 268 5.10 -7.70 -3.79
C ILE A 268 4.88 -8.81 -2.74
N ASP A 269 4.69 -8.42 -1.49
CA ASP A 269 4.41 -9.35 -0.39
C ASP A 269 3.10 -10.10 -0.61
N ALA A 270 2.01 -9.39 -0.96
CA ALA A 270 0.71 -9.98 -1.23
C ALA A 270 0.74 -11.00 -2.38
N ILE A 271 1.38 -10.66 -3.51
CA ILE A 271 1.48 -11.60 -4.65
C ILE A 271 2.39 -12.79 -4.32
N THR A 272 3.43 -12.58 -3.51
CA THR A 272 4.32 -13.66 -3.04
C THR A 272 3.56 -14.61 -2.13
N LYS A 273 2.74 -14.08 -1.22
CA LYS A 273 1.83 -14.87 -0.38
C LYS A 273 0.85 -15.65 -1.26
N ALA A 274 0.20 -15.00 -2.22
CA ALA A 274 -0.76 -15.61 -3.14
C ALA A 274 -0.15 -16.78 -3.92
N LYS A 275 1.09 -16.63 -4.39
CA LYS A 275 1.86 -17.69 -5.06
C LYS A 275 2.18 -18.82 -4.10
N THR A 276 2.67 -18.50 -2.90
CA THR A 276 3.08 -19.50 -1.90
C THR A 276 1.92 -20.38 -1.43
N VAL A 277 0.72 -19.83 -1.32
CA VAL A 277 -0.49 -20.60 -0.94
C VAL A 277 -1.23 -21.23 -2.12
N GLY A 278 -0.70 -21.11 -3.35
CA GLY A 278 -1.28 -21.68 -4.56
C GLY A 278 -2.53 -20.96 -5.10
N HIS A 279 -2.91 -19.81 -4.54
CA HIS A 279 -4.06 -19.03 -5.02
C HIS A 279 -3.76 -18.42 -6.39
N LEU A 280 -2.54 -17.90 -6.61
CA LEU A 280 -2.14 -17.39 -7.92
C LEU A 280 -2.17 -18.50 -8.99
N ASP A 281 -1.77 -19.73 -8.65
CA ASP A 281 -1.83 -20.87 -9.57
C ASP A 281 -3.27 -21.22 -9.97
N THR A 282 -4.25 -20.93 -9.10
CA THR A 282 -5.68 -21.10 -9.40
C THR A 282 -6.13 -20.11 -10.46
N PHE A 283 -5.68 -18.84 -10.38
CA PHE A 283 -5.91 -17.87 -11.45
C PHE A 283 -5.22 -18.25 -12.76
N VAL A 284 -4.02 -18.86 -12.70
CA VAL A 284 -3.35 -19.44 -13.89
C VAL A 284 -4.22 -20.48 -14.58
N ARG A 285 -4.84 -21.37 -13.79
CA ARG A 285 -5.75 -22.40 -14.30
C ARG A 285 -7.05 -21.85 -14.88
N VAL A 286 -7.57 -20.74 -14.36
CA VAL A 286 -8.75 -20.07 -14.92
C VAL A 286 -8.44 -19.43 -16.27
N HIS A 287 -7.30 -18.75 -16.39
CA HIS A 287 -6.93 -18.07 -17.63
C HIS A 287 -6.56 -19.03 -18.77
N ARG A 288 -5.83 -20.11 -18.45
CA ARG A 288 -5.36 -21.08 -19.46
C ARG A 288 -6.45 -22.04 -19.95
N ASN A 289 -7.67 -21.94 -19.44
CA ASN A 289 -8.72 -22.91 -19.74
C ASN A 289 -9.17 -22.80 -21.21
N ASP A 290 -8.82 -23.81 -22.00
CA ASP A 290 -9.12 -23.90 -23.44
C ASP A 290 -10.62 -23.83 -23.77
N MET A 291 -11.49 -24.31 -22.87
CA MET A 291 -12.94 -24.25 -23.06
C MET A 291 -13.44 -22.81 -22.99
N THR A 292 -12.82 -21.97 -22.18
CA THR A 292 -13.22 -20.57 -22.07
C THR A 292 -12.48 -19.66 -23.04
N PHE A 293 -11.47 -20.14 -23.77
CA PHE A 293 -10.48 -19.35 -24.52
C PHE A 293 -11.07 -18.21 -25.37
N TYR A 294 -12.18 -18.45 -26.08
CA TYR A 294 -12.74 -17.50 -27.04
C TYR A 294 -13.60 -16.39 -26.41
N GLU A 295 -13.83 -16.41 -25.10
CA GLU A 295 -14.40 -15.25 -24.41
C GLU A 295 -13.35 -14.18 -24.05
N PRO A 296 -12.23 -14.53 -23.38
CA PRO A 296 -11.15 -13.58 -23.15
C PRO A 296 -10.30 -13.30 -24.38
N HIS A 297 -10.26 -14.13 -25.42
CA HIS A 297 -9.35 -13.95 -26.56
C HIS A 297 -10.03 -14.25 -27.91
N GLY A 298 -9.35 -13.90 -29.01
CA GLY A 298 -9.80 -14.19 -30.37
C GLY A 298 -10.50 -13.03 -31.04
N SER A 299 -10.11 -11.78 -30.72
CA SER A 299 -10.67 -10.56 -31.31
C SER A 299 -12.16 -10.39 -31.05
N THR A 300 -12.56 -10.58 -29.79
CA THR A 300 -13.98 -10.61 -29.40
C THR A 300 -14.43 -9.36 -28.66
N CYS A 301 -15.75 -9.20 -28.57
CA CYS A 301 -16.37 -8.13 -27.79
C CYS A 301 -16.26 -8.35 -26.27
N ALA A 302 -15.88 -9.55 -25.83
CA ALA A 302 -15.85 -9.96 -24.44
C ALA A 302 -14.47 -9.72 -23.77
N PHE A 303 -13.40 -9.64 -24.57
CA PHE A 303 -12.00 -9.48 -24.15
C PHE A 303 -11.83 -8.51 -22.96
N TRP A 304 -12.25 -7.25 -23.08
CA TRP A 304 -12.07 -6.26 -22.01
C TRP A 304 -12.80 -6.61 -20.72
N PHE A 305 -14.05 -7.03 -20.83
CA PHE A 305 -14.94 -7.21 -19.68
C PHE A 305 -14.62 -8.50 -18.93
N TRP A 306 -14.25 -9.56 -19.65
CA TRP A 306 -13.73 -10.78 -19.05
C TRP A 306 -12.48 -10.45 -18.24
N HIS A 307 -11.49 -9.75 -18.83
CA HIS A 307 -10.28 -9.39 -18.11
C HIS A 307 -10.52 -8.42 -16.94
N ARG A 308 -11.47 -7.47 -17.04
CA ARG A 308 -11.88 -6.61 -15.91
C ARG A 308 -12.38 -7.43 -14.73
N ARG A 309 -13.32 -8.35 -14.97
CA ARG A 309 -13.86 -9.20 -13.90
C ARG A 309 -12.79 -10.12 -13.33
N PHE A 310 -11.89 -10.64 -14.17
CA PHE A 310 -10.74 -11.44 -13.74
C PHE A 310 -9.82 -10.64 -12.79
N LEU A 311 -9.50 -9.39 -13.12
CA LEU A 311 -8.69 -8.51 -12.27
C LEU A 311 -9.38 -8.17 -10.95
N LEU A 312 -10.70 -7.97 -10.95
CA LEU A 312 -11.45 -7.72 -9.71
C LEU A 312 -11.42 -8.95 -8.79
N GLY A 313 -11.60 -10.15 -9.33
CA GLY A 313 -11.44 -11.40 -8.57
C GLY A 313 -10.02 -11.57 -8.03
N TYR A 314 -9.00 -11.27 -8.83
CA TYR A 314 -7.60 -11.30 -8.41
C TYR A 314 -7.31 -10.31 -7.28
N GLU A 315 -7.79 -9.08 -7.41
CA GLU A 315 -7.66 -8.04 -6.39
C GLU A 315 -8.34 -8.46 -5.08
N GLN A 316 -9.54 -9.04 -5.15
CA GLN A 316 -10.25 -9.56 -3.99
C GLN A 316 -9.52 -10.75 -3.33
N MET A 317 -8.94 -11.64 -4.14
CA MET A 317 -8.10 -12.72 -3.64
C MET A 317 -6.91 -12.15 -2.84
N LEU A 318 -6.17 -11.19 -3.40
CA LEU A 318 -5.05 -10.54 -2.68
C LEU A 318 -5.52 -9.89 -1.36
N ARG A 319 -6.62 -9.13 -1.41
CA ARG A 319 -7.19 -8.46 -0.23
C ARG A 319 -7.68 -9.42 0.85
N SER A 320 -7.96 -10.68 0.50
CA SER A 320 -8.43 -11.71 1.42
C SER A 320 -7.32 -12.48 2.16
N LEU A 321 -6.08 -12.43 1.65
CA LEU A 321 -4.97 -13.22 2.19
C LEU A 321 -4.52 -12.77 3.57
N ASP A 322 -4.56 -11.45 3.82
CA ASP A 322 -4.17 -10.83 5.07
C ASP A 322 -4.78 -9.40 5.14
N PRO A 323 -5.32 -8.95 6.28
CA PRO A 323 -5.96 -7.64 6.38
C PRO A 323 -5.03 -6.42 6.21
N THR A 324 -3.71 -6.58 6.21
CA THR A 324 -2.80 -5.50 5.76
C THR A 324 -3.04 -5.20 4.27
N TYR A 325 -3.32 -6.23 3.47
CA TYR A 325 -3.63 -6.16 2.05
C TYR A 325 -5.06 -5.71 1.76
N ALA A 326 -5.90 -5.53 2.79
CA ALA A 326 -7.33 -5.22 2.64
C ALA A 326 -7.62 -3.98 1.79
N CYS A 327 -6.64 -3.12 1.51
CA CYS A 327 -6.77 -1.92 0.69
C CYS A 327 -5.95 -1.94 -0.61
N ILE A 328 -5.30 -3.06 -0.95
CA ILE A 328 -4.54 -3.19 -2.20
C ILE A 328 -5.46 -3.00 -3.40
N THR A 329 -4.92 -2.30 -4.39
CA THR A 329 -5.45 -2.20 -5.75
C THR A 329 -4.38 -2.63 -6.73
N VAL A 330 -4.78 -3.20 -7.87
CA VAL A 330 -3.81 -3.63 -8.91
C VAL A 330 -3.17 -2.40 -9.58
N PRO A 331 -1.84 -2.23 -9.56
CA PRO A 331 -1.18 -1.14 -10.26
C PRO A 331 -1.14 -1.37 -11.77
N TYR A 332 -0.88 -0.32 -12.55
CA TYR A 332 -0.77 -0.40 -14.01
C TYR A 332 0.63 -0.01 -14.51
N ILE A 333 0.93 -0.32 -15.77
CA ILE A 333 2.21 -0.04 -16.46
C ILE A 333 2.05 1.12 -17.45
N ASP A 334 2.96 2.11 -17.40
CA ASP A 334 3.06 3.13 -18.44
C ASP A 334 3.96 2.67 -19.61
N TYR A 335 3.34 2.08 -20.63
CA TYR A 335 4.02 1.67 -21.86
C TYR A 335 4.54 2.83 -22.69
N ALA A 336 3.78 3.92 -22.75
CA ALA A 336 4.10 5.08 -23.59
C ALA A 336 5.40 5.72 -23.12
N GLY A 337 5.58 5.85 -21.81
CA GLY A 337 6.83 6.35 -21.26
C GLY A 337 8.00 5.41 -21.36
N ALA A 338 7.79 4.12 -21.15
CA ALA A 338 8.87 3.16 -21.31
C ALA A 338 9.33 3.09 -22.79
N ALA A 339 8.41 3.20 -23.75
CA ALA A 339 8.71 3.27 -25.17
C ALA A 339 9.42 4.59 -25.56
N ALA A 340 8.99 5.73 -25.02
CA ALA A 340 9.69 7.00 -25.21
C ALA A 340 11.12 6.94 -24.67
N ALA A 341 11.29 6.47 -23.43
CA ALA A 341 12.59 6.32 -22.79
C ALA A 341 13.55 5.42 -23.61
N TRP A 342 13.04 4.33 -24.17
CA TRP A 342 13.77 3.44 -25.09
C TRP A 342 14.18 4.17 -26.37
N LYS A 343 13.22 4.84 -27.02
CA LYS A 343 13.45 5.58 -28.27
C LYS A 343 14.51 6.68 -28.10
N ASP A 344 14.53 7.32 -26.95
CA ASP A 344 15.50 8.36 -26.59
C ASP A 344 16.82 7.80 -26.05
N LYS A 345 16.99 6.47 -26.05
CA LYS A 345 18.21 5.77 -25.62
C LYS A 345 18.61 6.10 -24.17
N SER A 346 17.64 6.47 -23.34
CA SER A 346 17.84 6.72 -21.90
C SER A 346 17.92 5.42 -21.08
N CYS A 347 17.55 4.31 -21.71
CA CYS A 347 17.57 2.95 -21.21
C CYS A 347 17.83 2.00 -22.40
N SER A 348 18.15 0.74 -22.11
CA SER A 348 18.66 -0.21 -23.12
C SER A 348 17.80 -1.47 -23.30
N SER A 349 16.70 -1.63 -22.56
CA SER A 349 15.89 -2.85 -22.53
C SER A 349 14.54 -2.64 -21.85
N VAL A 350 13.57 -3.54 -22.03
CA VAL A 350 12.26 -3.46 -21.36
C VAL A 350 12.40 -3.41 -19.83
N VAL A 351 13.36 -4.14 -19.24
CA VAL A 351 13.69 -4.08 -17.81
C VAL A 351 14.24 -2.72 -17.41
N SER A 352 15.14 -2.16 -18.21
CA SER A 352 15.77 -0.88 -17.85
C SER A 352 14.89 0.34 -18.16
N CYS A 353 13.88 0.20 -19.02
CA CYS A 353 13.00 1.29 -19.44
C CYS A 353 11.72 1.40 -18.59
N SER A 354 11.26 0.32 -17.96
CA SER A 354 10.02 0.33 -17.16
C SER A 354 10.30 -0.06 -15.70
N PRO A 355 10.03 0.84 -14.73
CA PRO A 355 10.12 0.51 -13.31
C PRO A 355 9.25 -0.67 -12.90
N ALA A 356 8.05 -0.80 -13.47
CA ALA A 356 7.14 -1.92 -13.23
C ALA A 356 7.75 -3.25 -13.71
N VAL A 357 8.25 -3.29 -14.95
CA VAL A 357 8.92 -4.48 -15.51
C VAL A 357 10.13 -4.84 -14.65
N ARG A 358 10.95 -3.85 -14.25
CA ARG A 358 12.12 -4.08 -13.38
C ARG A 358 11.74 -4.70 -12.04
N ALA A 359 10.68 -4.21 -11.41
CA ALA A 359 10.22 -4.73 -10.14
C ALA A 359 9.71 -6.17 -10.27
N MET A 360 8.90 -6.47 -11.29
CA MET A 360 8.42 -7.83 -11.54
C MET A 360 9.56 -8.77 -11.97
N TYR A 361 10.55 -8.27 -12.70
CA TYR A 361 11.74 -9.03 -13.07
C TYR A 361 12.57 -9.44 -11.84
N SER A 362 12.57 -8.61 -10.79
CA SER A 362 13.35 -8.79 -9.56
C SER A 362 12.57 -9.45 -8.42
N LEU A 363 11.52 -10.22 -8.74
CA LEU A 363 10.66 -10.84 -7.74
C LEU A 363 11.36 -11.90 -6.85
N PRO A 364 10.81 -12.18 -5.65
CA PRO A 364 11.36 -13.18 -4.74
C PRO A 364 11.40 -14.61 -5.31
N PRO A 365 12.14 -15.53 -4.66
CA PRO A 365 12.31 -16.92 -5.12
C PRO A 365 11.02 -17.72 -5.32
N ALA A 366 9.89 -17.30 -4.73
CA ALA A 366 8.58 -17.91 -4.97
C ALA A 366 8.17 -17.93 -6.45
N PHE A 367 8.75 -17.04 -7.26
CA PHE A 367 8.53 -16.93 -8.71
C PHE A 367 9.69 -17.52 -9.53
N SER A 368 10.56 -18.33 -8.93
CA SER A 368 11.69 -18.96 -9.62
C SER A 368 11.29 -19.92 -10.75
N ASN A 369 10.03 -20.36 -10.79
CA ASN A 369 9.50 -21.20 -11.85
C ASN A 369 8.87 -20.42 -13.01
N VAL A 370 8.85 -19.08 -12.95
CA VAL A 370 8.39 -18.23 -14.06
C VAL A 370 9.44 -18.25 -15.15
N VAL A 371 9.06 -18.67 -16.35
CA VAL A 371 9.93 -18.64 -17.53
C VAL A 371 9.77 -17.30 -18.21
N ARG A 372 10.84 -16.55 -18.39
CA ARG A 372 10.84 -15.26 -19.10
C ARG A 372 11.65 -15.34 -20.38
N GLY A 373 11.22 -14.60 -21.41
CA GLY A 373 12.07 -14.34 -22.57
C GLY A 373 13.22 -13.38 -22.23
N ASP A 374 13.91 -12.88 -23.24
CA ASP A 374 15.07 -12.03 -23.05
C ASP A 374 14.71 -10.56 -22.80
N TRP A 375 14.30 -10.27 -21.57
CA TRP A 375 13.88 -8.92 -21.17
C TRP A 375 15.05 -7.94 -21.03
N THR A 376 16.28 -8.42 -21.11
CA THR A 376 17.50 -7.61 -20.96
C THR A 376 18.14 -7.22 -22.28
N GLU A 377 17.84 -7.93 -23.36
CA GLU A 377 18.44 -7.71 -24.68
C GLU A 377 17.50 -7.01 -25.69
N HIS A 378 16.21 -6.83 -25.35
CA HIS A 378 15.24 -6.16 -26.22
C HIS A 378 14.55 -4.97 -25.55
N GLY A 379 14.19 -3.95 -26.34
CA GLY A 379 13.42 -2.78 -25.90
C GLY A 379 11.97 -2.81 -26.37
N PHE A 380 11.19 -1.79 -26.02
CA PHE A 380 9.77 -1.70 -26.37
C PHE A 380 9.57 -1.37 -27.86
N GLY A 381 8.81 -2.20 -28.57
CA GLY A 381 8.42 -1.97 -29.97
C GLY A 381 7.48 -0.77 -30.20
N PRO A 382 7.14 -0.47 -31.47
CA PRO A 382 6.33 0.71 -31.81
C PRO A 382 4.91 0.66 -31.24
N ALA A 383 4.35 -0.53 -31.00
CA ALA A 383 2.99 -0.72 -30.50
C ALA A 383 2.73 -0.05 -29.12
N PHE A 384 3.79 0.23 -28.37
CA PHE A 384 3.73 0.84 -27.05
C PHE A 384 3.81 2.36 -27.06
N THR A 385 4.08 2.97 -28.22
CA THR A 385 4.12 4.43 -28.35
C THR A 385 2.73 5.04 -28.22
N LEU A 386 2.65 6.28 -27.73
CA LEU A 386 1.38 6.99 -27.57
C LEU A 386 0.58 7.05 -28.89
N ASP A 387 1.26 7.27 -30.02
CA ASP A 387 0.61 7.38 -31.32
C ASP A 387 -0.03 6.05 -31.76
N MET A 388 0.66 4.92 -31.58
CA MET A 388 0.10 3.60 -31.91
C MET A 388 -1.02 3.21 -30.94
N ILE A 389 -0.88 3.49 -29.64
CA ILE A 389 -1.94 3.26 -28.66
C ILE A 389 -3.17 4.08 -29.00
N LYS A 390 -3.00 5.37 -29.35
CA LYS A 390 -4.11 6.23 -29.77
C LYS A 390 -4.77 5.70 -31.03
N LEU A 391 -4.00 5.29 -32.04
CA LEU A 391 -4.52 4.76 -33.30
C LEU A 391 -5.40 3.52 -33.05
N SER A 392 -4.97 2.62 -32.18
CA SER A 392 -5.76 1.44 -31.80
C SER A 392 -7.01 1.79 -30.98
N LEU A 393 -6.90 2.74 -30.05
CA LEU A 393 -7.94 3.02 -29.06
C LEU A 393 -9.00 4.03 -29.52
N LEU A 394 -8.56 5.08 -30.20
CA LEU A 394 -9.33 6.24 -30.62
C LEU A 394 -9.10 6.50 -32.11
N PRO A 395 -9.43 5.55 -33.01
CA PRO A 395 -9.25 5.74 -34.44
C PRO A 395 -10.05 6.93 -34.97
N SER A 396 -9.58 7.50 -36.08
CA SER A 396 -10.17 8.68 -36.73
C SER A 396 -11.65 8.50 -37.10
N ASP A 397 -12.09 7.26 -37.39
CA ASP A 397 -13.51 6.96 -37.55
C ASP A 397 -14.23 6.94 -36.18
N MET A 398 -15.04 7.97 -35.95
CA MET A 398 -15.81 8.15 -34.72
C MET A 398 -16.93 7.12 -34.51
N ASN A 399 -17.26 6.34 -35.54
CA ASN A 399 -18.33 5.33 -35.55
C ASN A 399 -17.79 3.89 -35.44
N THR A 400 -16.48 3.70 -35.28
CA THR A 400 -15.90 2.37 -35.12
C THR A 400 -16.54 1.65 -33.93
N PRO A 401 -17.16 0.48 -34.15
CA PRO A 401 -17.90 -0.22 -33.10
C PRO A 401 -16.95 -0.77 -32.04
N MET A 402 -17.46 -0.99 -30.83
CA MET A 402 -16.63 -1.39 -29.69
C MET A 402 -15.86 -2.69 -29.94
N ILE A 403 -16.45 -3.65 -30.65
CA ILE A 403 -15.75 -4.90 -31.01
C ILE A 403 -14.46 -4.63 -31.78
N ALA A 404 -14.47 -3.70 -32.74
CA ALA A 404 -13.28 -3.36 -33.51
C ALA A 404 -12.21 -2.66 -32.65
N ILE A 405 -12.62 -1.82 -31.69
CA ILE A 405 -11.68 -1.20 -30.75
C ILE A 405 -11.08 -2.25 -29.80
N SER A 406 -11.90 -3.17 -29.29
CA SER A 406 -11.46 -4.31 -28.48
C SER A 406 -10.43 -5.15 -29.25
N THR A 407 -10.72 -5.50 -30.51
CA THR A 407 -9.82 -6.20 -31.43
C THR A 407 -8.51 -5.42 -31.65
N ASN A 408 -8.57 -4.11 -31.87
CA ASN A 408 -7.38 -3.29 -32.10
C ASN A 408 -6.45 -3.24 -30.88
N ILE A 409 -7.03 -3.25 -29.66
CA ILE A 409 -6.25 -3.29 -28.42
C ILE A 409 -5.66 -4.69 -28.20
N GLU A 410 -6.45 -5.75 -28.38
CA GLU A 410 -6.02 -7.14 -28.24
C GLU A 410 -4.86 -7.46 -29.20
N THR A 411 -5.06 -7.24 -30.50
CA THR A 411 -4.07 -7.55 -31.55
C THR A 411 -2.89 -6.58 -31.58
N GLY A 412 -3.08 -5.35 -31.11
CA GLY A 412 -2.06 -4.32 -31.04
C GLY A 412 -1.22 -4.44 -29.77
N VAL A 413 -1.39 -3.48 -28.87
CA VAL A 413 -0.55 -3.28 -27.67
C VAL A 413 -0.58 -4.48 -26.71
N HIS A 414 -1.70 -5.20 -26.60
CA HIS A 414 -1.82 -6.38 -25.74
C HIS A 414 -0.96 -7.55 -26.22
N ASN A 415 -1.25 -8.08 -27.42
CA ASN A 415 -0.51 -9.20 -27.99
C ASN A 415 0.97 -8.85 -28.21
N SER A 416 1.28 -7.58 -28.50
CA SER A 416 2.66 -7.11 -28.59
C SER A 416 3.44 -7.29 -27.29
N LEU A 417 2.85 -7.01 -26.13
CA LEU A 417 3.56 -7.18 -24.86
C LEU A 417 3.81 -8.67 -24.57
N HIS A 418 2.77 -9.49 -24.72
CA HIS A 418 2.87 -10.94 -24.56
C HIS A 418 3.95 -11.55 -25.48
N SER A 419 3.95 -11.18 -26.76
CA SER A 419 4.91 -11.68 -27.74
C SER A 419 6.32 -11.18 -27.49
N GLU A 420 6.53 -9.90 -27.16
CA GLU A 420 7.86 -9.32 -26.97
C GLU A 420 8.53 -9.78 -25.67
N LEU A 421 7.74 -10.07 -24.62
CA LEU A 421 8.28 -10.58 -23.36
C LEU A 421 8.60 -12.08 -23.39
N GLY A 422 7.96 -12.86 -24.27
CA GLY A 422 8.31 -14.28 -24.43
C GLY A 422 8.09 -15.14 -23.18
N GLY A 423 8.59 -16.38 -23.20
CA GLY A 423 8.46 -17.31 -22.08
C GLY A 423 6.98 -17.58 -21.71
N ASP A 424 6.67 -17.62 -20.42
CA ASP A 424 5.31 -17.77 -19.93
C ASP A 424 4.40 -16.67 -20.45
N MET A 425 4.88 -15.41 -20.52
CA MET A 425 4.12 -14.27 -21.05
C MET A 425 3.67 -14.49 -22.50
N ALA A 426 4.34 -15.33 -23.30
CA ALA A 426 3.91 -15.59 -24.67
C ALA A 426 2.87 -16.71 -24.82
N GLY A 427 2.53 -17.46 -23.75
CA GLY A 427 1.61 -18.60 -23.81
C GLY A 427 0.38 -18.45 -22.92
N HIS A 428 -0.48 -19.49 -22.91
CA HIS A 428 -1.71 -19.52 -22.09
C HIS A 428 -1.48 -19.37 -20.57
N TRP A 429 -0.24 -19.53 -20.14
CA TRP A 429 0.25 -19.44 -18.77
C TRP A 429 0.79 -18.05 -18.42
N SER A 430 0.54 -17.04 -19.27
CA SER A 430 1.10 -15.70 -19.15
C SER A 430 0.88 -15.07 -17.78
N ASN A 431 -0.25 -15.37 -17.14
CA ASN A 431 -0.56 -14.91 -15.80
C ASN A 431 0.15 -15.66 -14.65
N ASN A 432 1.06 -16.59 -14.97
CA ASN A 432 2.05 -17.11 -14.03
C ASN A 432 3.10 -16.04 -13.71
N ASP A 433 3.40 -15.13 -14.65
CA ASP A 433 4.21 -13.94 -14.39
C ASP A 433 3.32 -12.83 -13.81
N PRO A 434 3.63 -12.27 -12.62
CA PRO A 434 2.82 -11.21 -12.02
C PRO A 434 2.73 -9.93 -12.86
N LEU A 435 3.64 -9.70 -13.80
CA LEU A 435 3.55 -8.58 -14.74
C LEU A 435 2.27 -8.61 -15.58
N PHE A 436 1.69 -9.79 -15.81
CA PHE A 436 0.38 -9.97 -16.45
C PHE A 436 -0.71 -9.09 -15.82
N TYR A 437 -0.83 -9.08 -14.49
CA TYR A 437 -1.92 -8.37 -13.82
C TYR A 437 -1.78 -6.85 -13.98
N LEU A 438 -0.54 -6.36 -13.96
CA LEU A 438 -0.25 -4.95 -14.23
C LEU A 438 -0.51 -4.61 -15.70
N HIS A 439 -0.20 -5.53 -16.62
CA HIS A 439 -0.50 -5.37 -18.02
C HIS A 439 -1.99 -5.25 -18.30
N HIS A 440 -2.76 -6.18 -17.77
CA HIS A 440 -4.21 -6.17 -17.94
C HIS A 440 -4.87 -5.01 -17.18
N ALA A 441 -4.26 -4.48 -16.11
CA ALA A 441 -4.71 -3.23 -15.51
C ALA A 441 -4.52 -2.02 -16.45
N THR A 442 -3.48 -2.01 -17.29
CA THR A 442 -3.34 -1.00 -18.37
C THR A 442 -4.33 -1.24 -19.52
N VAL A 443 -4.57 -2.50 -19.90
CA VAL A 443 -5.61 -2.83 -20.91
C VAL A 443 -7.00 -2.38 -20.44
N ASP A 444 -7.31 -2.60 -19.17
CA ASP A 444 -8.55 -2.13 -18.54
C ASP A 444 -8.65 -0.60 -18.50
N LEU A 445 -7.54 0.10 -18.26
CA LEU A 445 -7.46 1.56 -18.37
C LEU A 445 -7.85 2.04 -19.78
N PHE A 446 -7.42 1.36 -20.84
CA PHE A 446 -7.81 1.74 -22.20
C PHE A 446 -9.33 1.70 -22.39
N GLN A 447 -10.02 0.71 -21.82
CA GLN A 447 -11.48 0.66 -21.84
C GLN A 447 -12.09 1.87 -21.11
N VAL A 448 -11.54 2.26 -19.96
CA VAL A 448 -11.98 3.45 -19.20
C VAL A 448 -11.80 4.73 -20.03
N VAL A 449 -10.68 4.87 -20.73
CA VAL A 449 -10.42 6.01 -21.61
C VAL A 449 -11.38 6.02 -22.81
N TYR A 450 -11.54 4.88 -23.50
CA TYR A 450 -12.49 4.76 -24.61
C TYR A 450 -13.90 5.17 -24.19
N ARG A 451 -14.36 4.68 -23.04
CA ARG A 451 -15.69 5.01 -22.52
C ARG A 451 -15.85 6.50 -22.27
N LYS A 452 -14.88 7.13 -21.59
CA LYS A 452 -14.91 8.58 -21.39
C LYS A 452 -14.95 9.34 -22.71
N CYS A 453 -14.09 8.97 -23.66
CA CYS A 453 -13.85 9.75 -24.85
C CYS A 453 -14.90 9.53 -25.94
N ARG A 454 -15.47 8.33 -26.04
CA ARG A 454 -16.36 7.95 -27.15
C ARG A 454 -17.80 7.65 -26.73
N LEU A 455 -18.06 7.41 -25.44
CA LEU A 455 -19.39 6.98 -24.96
C LEU A 455 -20.09 8.00 -24.06
N ASP A 456 -19.45 9.11 -23.70
CA ASP A 456 -20.13 10.18 -22.95
C ASP A 456 -21.29 10.78 -23.78
N GLY A 457 -22.48 10.79 -23.19
CA GLY A 457 -23.72 11.21 -23.87
C GLY A 457 -24.23 10.28 -24.98
N VAL A 458 -23.63 9.09 -25.15
CA VAL A 458 -24.04 8.11 -26.19
C VAL A 458 -25.16 7.20 -25.68
N ALA A 459 -26.15 6.94 -26.52
CA ALA A 459 -27.29 6.08 -26.16
C ALA A 459 -26.84 4.62 -25.91
N PRO A 460 -27.41 3.90 -24.93
CA PRO A 460 -27.02 2.52 -24.62
C PRO A 460 -27.12 1.54 -25.80
N THR A 461 -27.97 1.82 -26.79
CA THR A 461 -28.17 0.99 -28.00
C THR A 461 -27.17 1.26 -29.12
N ASP A 462 -26.27 2.24 -28.96
CA ASP A 462 -25.27 2.58 -29.96
C ASP A 462 -24.27 1.42 -30.16
N PRO A 463 -23.86 1.07 -31.39
CA PRO A 463 -22.87 0.00 -31.65
C PRO A 463 -21.49 0.20 -31.01
N ARG A 464 -21.20 1.42 -30.55
CA ARG A 464 -20.00 1.75 -29.76
C ARG A 464 -20.14 1.37 -28.29
N ASN A 465 -21.35 1.10 -27.82
CA ASN A 465 -21.57 0.44 -26.54
C ASN A 465 -21.48 -1.08 -26.69
N PHE A 466 -21.35 -1.76 -25.55
CA PHE A 466 -21.54 -3.20 -25.52
C PHE A 466 -23.01 -3.54 -25.71
N ALA A 467 -23.33 -4.25 -26.79
CA ALA A 467 -24.68 -4.73 -27.08
C ALA A 467 -24.73 -6.27 -27.10
N SER A 468 -24.13 -6.86 -28.14
CA SER A 468 -23.98 -8.31 -28.29
C SER A 468 -22.96 -8.63 -29.37
N CYS A 469 -22.30 -9.79 -29.28
CA CYS A 469 -21.54 -10.36 -30.38
C CYS A 469 -21.62 -11.90 -30.37
N GLN A 470 -21.00 -12.51 -31.38
CA GLN A 470 -20.76 -13.94 -31.43
C GLN A 470 -19.32 -14.20 -30.99
N VAL A 471 -19.13 -15.08 -30.02
CA VAL A 471 -17.85 -15.70 -29.71
C VAL A 471 -17.83 -17.10 -30.30
N GLN A 472 -16.66 -17.61 -30.68
CA GLN A 472 -16.57 -18.97 -31.17
C GLN A 472 -17.06 -19.94 -30.09
N ALA A 473 -18.07 -20.75 -30.41
CA ALA A 473 -18.71 -21.65 -29.46
C ALA A 473 -17.68 -22.62 -28.88
N SER A 474 -17.30 -22.40 -27.62
CA SER A 474 -16.27 -23.19 -26.96
C SER A 474 -16.85 -24.01 -25.81
N GLY A 475 -18.04 -24.61 -25.97
CA GLY A 475 -18.61 -25.48 -24.93
C GLY A 475 -19.83 -26.28 -25.37
N PRO A 476 -20.12 -27.44 -24.73
CA PRO A 476 -21.32 -28.22 -25.04
C PRO A 476 -22.59 -27.40 -24.77
N GLY A 477 -23.44 -27.22 -25.80
CA GLY A 477 -24.77 -26.62 -25.67
C GLY A 477 -24.84 -25.10 -25.67
N ARG A 478 -23.74 -24.38 -25.97
CA ARG A 478 -23.76 -22.92 -26.20
C ARG A 478 -23.83 -22.61 -27.69
N ASP A 479 -24.60 -21.59 -28.04
CA ASP A 479 -24.74 -21.11 -29.42
C ASP A 479 -23.68 -20.04 -29.80
N GLY A 480 -22.86 -19.59 -28.84
CA GLY A 480 -21.84 -18.56 -29.04
C GLY A 480 -22.36 -17.13 -28.92
N THR A 481 -23.65 -16.93 -28.65
CA THR A 481 -24.24 -15.60 -28.51
C THR A 481 -23.93 -15.02 -27.13
N VAL A 482 -23.23 -13.88 -27.12
CA VAL A 482 -22.94 -13.12 -25.90
C VAL A 482 -23.62 -11.76 -26.01
N ASN A 483 -24.40 -11.38 -25.00
CA ASN A 483 -25.12 -10.12 -24.89
C ASN A 483 -24.93 -9.46 -23.51
N GLY A 484 -25.54 -8.29 -23.31
CA GLY A 484 -25.42 -7.52 -22.08
C GLY A 484 -25.69 -8.29 -20.78
N ASP A 485 -26.65 -9.21 -20.80
CA ASP A 485 -27.08 -10.01 -19.64
C ASP A 485 -26.32 -11.33 -19.51
N THR A 486 -25.39 -11.62 -20.45
CA THR A 486 -24.60 -12.83 -20.43
C THR A 486 -23.51 -12.72 -19.37
N ALA A 487 -23.32 -13.80 -18.61
CA ALA A 487 -22.24 -13.86 -17.64
C ALA A 487 -20.91 -14.29 -18.28
N PRO A 488 -19.79 -13.60 -17.98
CA PRO A 488 -18.47 -14.04 -18.43
C PRO A 488 -18.19 -15.46 -17.92
N TRP A 489 -17.93 -16.37 -18.85
CA TRP A 489 -17.58 -17.74 -18.56
C TRP A 489 -16.12 -17.81 -18.12
N MET A 490 -15.96 -17.92 -16.81
CA MET A 490 -14.67 -18.07 -16.14
C MET A 490 -14.69 -19.40 -15.41
N GLN A 491 -13.79 -20.30 -15.78
CA GLN A 491 -13.75 -21.65 -15.25
C GLN A 491 -12.30 -22.10 -15.10
N GLU A 492 -11.99 -22.73 -13.98
CA GLU A 492 -10.70 -23.37 -13.77
C GLU A 492 -10.61 -24.68 -14.57
N ASP A 493 -9.49 -24.93 -15.24
CA ASP A 493 -9.35 -26.05 -16.19
C ASP A 493 -9.39 -27.46 -15.56
N THR A 494 -9.19 -27.58 -14.25
CA THR A 494 -9.22 -28.86 -13.53
C THR A 494 -10.57 -29.20 -12.89
N VAL A 495 -11.56 -28.30 -12.95
CA VAL A 495 -12.85 -28.44 -12.28
C VAL A 495 -14.00 -28.03 -13.20
N PRO A 496 -15.15 -28.70 -13.13
CA PRO A 496 -16.28 -28.40 -14.01
C PRO A 496 -17.07 -27.13 -13.61
N SER A 497 -16.79 -26.55 -12.44
CA SER A 497 -17.49 -25.39 -11.88
C SER A 497 -16.92 -24.06 -12.38
N VAL A 498 -17.81 -23.12 -12.68
CA VAL A 498 -17.43 -21.72 -12.91
C VAL A 498 -16.98 -21.04 -11.61
N VAL A 499 -16.24 -19.95 -11.70
CA VAL A 499 -15.65 -19.27 -10.53
C VAL A 499 -16.66 -18.80 -9.48
N ASP A 500 -17.93 -18.61 -9.85
CA ASP A 500 -19.02 -18.22 -8.96
C ASP A 500 -19.56 -19.38 -8.10
N GLU A 501 -19.35 -20.60 -8.56
CA GLU A 501 -19.87 -21.81 -7.93
C GLU A 501 -18.76 -22.58 -7.22
N ASP A 502 -17.52 -22.46 -7.70
CA ASP A 502 -16.38 -23.21 -7.19
C ASP A 502 -16.02 -22.79 -5.75
N PRO A 503 -15.97 -23.73 -4.78
CA PRO A 503 -15.62 -23.42 -3.40
C PRO A 503 -14.27 -22.70 -3.22
N ALA A 504 -13.30 -22.91 -4.11
CA ALA A 504 -11.98 -22.29 -4.04
C ALA A 504 -11.98 -20.83 -4.48
N THR A 505 -12.86 -20.44 -5.41
CA THR A 505 -12.84 -19.09 -6.02
C THR A 505 -14.07 -18.25 -5.73
N LYS A 506 -15.20 -18.87 -5.35
CA LYS A 506 -16.49 -18.22 -5.12
C LYS A 506 -16.40 -17.02 -4.17
N THR A 507 -15.62 -17.12 -3.10
CA THR A 507 -15.46 -16.04 -2.13
C THR A 507 -14.75 -14.81 -2.71
N TRP A 508 -13.91 -14.98 -3.73
CA TRP A 508 -13.20 -13.90 -4.40
C TRP A 508 -14.08 -13.19 -5.44
N PHE A 509 -15.01 -13.92 -6.07
CA PHE A 509 -15.92 -13.37 -7.08
C PHE A 509 -17.28 -12.92 -6.51
N GLN A 510 -17.59 -13.28 -5.27
CA GLN A 510 -18.86 -12.95 -4.64
C GLN A 510 -19.13 -11.44 -4.64
N GLY A 511 -20.25 -11.05 -5.25
CA GLY A 511 -20.73 -9.68 -5.31
C GLY A 511 -20.12 -8.83 -6.43
N ILE A 512 -19.07 -9.31 -7.10
CA ILE A 512 -18.55 -8.67 -8.31
C ILE A 512 -19.65 -8.76 -9.38
N PRO A 513 -19.96 -7.68 -10.10
CA PRO A 513 -20.90 -7.75 -11.21
C PRO A 513 -20.56 -8.89 -12.18
N ASP A 514 -21.56 -9.67 -12.53
CA ASP A 514 -21.41 -10.94 -13.24
C ASP A 514 -22.01 -10.92 -14.64
N THR A 515 -22.41 -9.76 -15.17
CA THR A 515 -22.89 -9.60 -16.54
C THR A 515 -22.00 -8.64 -17.32
N TYR A 516 -21.85 -8.85 -18.63
CA TYR A 516 -21.01 -7.99 -19.47
C TYR A 516 -21.42 -6.52 -19.40
N LEU A 517 -22.71 -6.22 -19.43
CA LEU A 517 -23.21 -4.85 -19.35
C LEU A 517 -22.86 -4.19 -18.02
N ALA A 518 -23.00 -4.92 -16.90
CA ALA A 518 -22.69 -4.40 -15.58
C ALA A 518 -21.18 -4.16 -15.37
N LEU A 519 -20.32 -4.78 -16.17
CA LEU A 519 -18.87 -4.59 -16.15
C LEU A 519 -18.40 -3.41 -17.01
N THR A 520 -19.29 -2.74 -17.74
CA THR A 520 -18.87 -1.70 -18.72
C THR A 520 -18.30 -0.43 -18.10
N ASP A 521 -18.69 -0.07 -16.89
CA ASP A 521 -18.26 1.15 -16.21
C ASP A 521 -17.54 0.82 -14.90
N ALA A 522 -16.22 0.99 -14.87
CA ALA A 522 -15.40 0.77 -13.68
C ALA A 522 -15.82 1.63 -12.47
N SER A 523 -16.50 2.76 -12.70
CA SER A 523 -17.01 3.63 -11.64
C SER A 523 -18.39 3.23 -11.10
N GLN A 524 -19.05 2.25 -11.72
CA GLN A 524 -20.41 1.80 -11.36
C GLN A 524 -20.47 0.29 -11.08
N LEU A 525 -19.48 -0.23 -10.37
CA LEU A 525 -19.38 -1.64 -9.96
C LEU A 525 -19.80 -1.88 -8.49
N GLY A 526 -20.59 -0.97 -7.92
CA GLY A 526 -20.95 -1.00 -6.50
C GLY A 526 -19.72 -0.89 -5.59
N PRO A 527 -19.53 -1.77 -4.59
CA PRO A 527 -18.40 -1.71 -3.65
C PRO A 527 -17.04 -2.08 -4.29
N PHE A 528 -17.06 -2.55 -5.54
CA PHE A 528 -15.87 -2.87 -6.34
C PHE A 528 -15.45 -1.72 -7.26
N SER A 529 -16.19 -0.61 -7.27
CA SER A 529 -15.89 0.53 -8.15
C SER A 529 -14.50 1.09 -7.87
N TYR A 530 -13.80 1.47 -8.94
CA TYR A 530 -12.45 2.02 -8.87
C TYR A 530 -12.22 3.11 -9.92
N THR A 531 -11.23 3.94 -9.68
CA THR A 531 -10.72 4.93 -10.63
C THR A 531 -9.24 4.70 -10.88
N TYR A 532 -8.68 5.42 -11.86
CA TYR A 532 -7.25 5.47 -12.10
C TYR A 532 -6.69 6.82 -11.68
N GLU A 533 -5.54 6.81 -11.01
CA GLU A 533 -4.68 7.98 -10.86
C GLU A 533 -3.72 8.00 -12.04
N LEU A 534 -3.94 8.93 -12.97
CA LEU A 534 -3.21 8.99 -14.23
C LEU A 534 -2.12 10.07 -14.21
N GLN A 535 -0.99 9.74 -14.84
CA GLN A 535 0.12 10.65 -15.07
C GLN A 535 0.64 10.54 -16.51
N GLY A 536 1.43 11.52 -16.93
CA GLY A 536 2.12 11.52 -18.21
C GLY A 536 1.21 11.30 -19.44
N SER A 537 1.68 10.51 -20.39
CA SER A 537 1.00 10.27 -21.68
C SER A 537 -0.41 9.71 -21.53
N PHE A 538 -0.69 8.90 -20.50
CA PHE A 538 -2.03 8.38 -20.27
C PHE A 538 -2.98 9.39 -19.60
N ALA A 539 -2.46 10.31 -18.79
CA ALA A 539 -3.25 11.46 -18.33
C ALA A 539 -3.65 12.35 -19.52
N ASP A 540 -2.73 12.60 -20.45
CA ASP A 540 -3.01 13.35 -21.68
C ASP A 540 -4.04 12.64 -22.57
N LEU A 541 -3.86 11.34 -22.80
CA LEU A 541 -4.81 10.52 -23.55
C LEU A 541 -6.21 10.57 -22.94
N TYR A 542 -6.32 10.41 -21.61
CA TYR A 542 -7.59 10.47 -20.91
C TYR A 542 -8.23 11.86 -20.95
N ASN A 543 -7.47 12.92 -20.69
CA ASN A 543 -8.01 14.28 -20.58
C ASN A 543 -8.35 14.89 -21.94
N GLN A 544 -7.51 14.66 -22.95
CA GLN A 544 -7.60 15.30 -24.25
C GLN A 544 -8.35 14.46 -25.29
N CYS A 545 -8.53 13.15 -25.07
CA CYS A 545 -9.24 12.25 -25.98
C CYS A 545 -8.70 12.34 -27.42
N ASP A 546 -9.55 12.58 -28.41
CA ASP A 546 -9.17 12.69 -29.83
C ASP A 546 -8.19 13.83 -30.09
N LYS A 547 -8.12 14.81 -29.19
CA LYS A 547 -7.20 15.94 -29.29
C LYS A 547 -5.80 15.64 -28.76
N VAL A 548 -5.56 14.49 -28.11
CA VAL A 548 -4.22 14.17 -27.59
C VAL A 548 -3.20 14.23 -28.73
N GLY A 549 -2.10 14.93 -28.51
CA GLY A 549 -1.09 15.22 -29.53
C GLY A 549 -1.43 16.39 -30.46
N THR A 550 -2.68 16.79 -30.67
CA THR A 550 -3.06 17.82 -31.68
C THR A 550 -2.90 19.26 -31.23
N THR A 551 -2.58 19.50 -29.96
CA THR A 551 -2.38 20.86 -29.40
C THR A 551 -0.91 21.13 -29.11
N PRO A 552 -0.39 22.32 -29.45
CA PRO A 552 0.95 22.73 -29.04
C PRO A 552 1.09 22.66 -27.51
N MET A 553 2.20 22.10 -27.02
CA MET A 553 2.51 21.95 -25.58
C MET A 553 2.53 23.27 -24.76
N HIS A 554 2.28 24.43 -25.37
CA HIS A 554 2.39 25.76 -24.77
C HIS A 554 1.09 26.34 -24.17
N SER A 555 0.09 25.53 -23.81
CA SER A 555 -1.22 26.04 -23.35
C SER A 555 -1.45 26.08 -21.83
N GLY A 556 -0.41 25.94 -21.00
CA GLY A 556 -0.50 26.30 -19.56
C GLY A 556 -1.38 25.39 -18.70
N VAL A 557 -1.64 24.15 -19.14
CA VAL A 557 -2.07 23.08 -18.23
C VAL A 557 -0.84 22.65 -17.44
N ALA A 558 -0.92 22.64 -16.11
CA ALA A 558 0.16 22.14 -15.27
C ALA A 558 0.50 20.70 -15.68
N GLU A 559 1.66 20.52 -16.31
CA GLU A 559 2.21 19.20 -16.60
C GLU A 559 2.39 18.45 -15.28
N SER A 560 2.03 17.17 -15.25
CA SER A 560 2.47 16.31 -14.16
C SER A 560 3.99 16.27 -14.19
N SER A 561 4.61 16.79 -13.13
CA SER A 561 6.04 16.64 -12.89
C SER A 561 6.39 15.15 -12.86
N ASP A 562 7.33 14.78 -13.73
CA ASP A 562 8.12 13.55 -13.77
C ASP A 562 7.70 12.36 -14.66
N VAL A 563 8.74 11.87 -15.36
CA VAL A 563 8.95 10.61 -16.09
C VAL A 563 7.74 10.06 -16.84
N THR A 564 7.66 10.28 -18.16
CA THR A 564 7.16 9.31 -19.19
C THR A 564 7.00 9.92 -20.60
N SER A 565 7.61 11.07 -20.85
CA SER A 565 8.13 11.39 -22.17
C SER A 565 9.33 12.30 -21.95
N THR A 566 10.48 11.84 -22.38
CA THR A 566 11.70 12.62 -22.46
C THR A 566 11.47 13.90 -23.28
N SER A 567 12.35 14.89 -23.08
CA SER A 567 12.30 16.15 -23.84
C SER A 567 12.46 15.93 -25.35
N ILE A 568 13.16 14.87 -25.79
CA ILE A 568 13.41 14.58 -27.21
C ILE A 568 12.12 14.10 -27.88
N GLU A 569 11.45 13.07 -27.34
CA GLU A 569 10.19 12.55 -27.88
C GLU A 569 9.13 13.65 -28.04
N LYS A 570 8.97 14.47 -27.00
CA LYS A 570 8.05 15.61 -27.01
C LYS A 570 8.37 16.60 -28.14
N ALA A 571 9.64 16.98 -28.28
CA ALA A 571 10.07 17.93 -29.30
C ALA A 571 10.00 17.34 -30.72
N TRP A 572 10.33 16.06 -30.90
CA TRP A 572 10.21 15.35 -32.16
C TRP A 572 8.75 15.27 -32.64
N ARG A 573 7.82 14.88 -31.74
CA ARG A 573 6.38 14.86 -32.06
C ARG A 573 5.89 16.26 -32.43
N GLN A 574 6.25 17.29 -31.66
CA GLN A 574 5.87 18.68 -31.95
C GLN A 574 6.39 19.12 -33.33
N ALA A 575 7.62 18.78 -33.70
CA ALA A 575 8.16 19.11 -35.01
C ALA A 575 7.39 18.41 -36.15
N LEU A 576 7.00 17.15 -35.99
CA LEU A 576 6.14 16.48 -36.97
C LEU A 576 4.76 17.11 -37.08
N TYR A 577 4.19 17.58 -35.97
CA TYR A 577 2.94 18.35 -35.97
C TYR A 577 3.05 19.65 -36.76
N ASP A 578 4.14 20.41 -36.54
CA ASP A 578 4.38 21.67 -37.22
C ASP A 578 4.55 21.46 -38.75
N GLU A 579 5.26 20.39 -39.15
CA GLU A 579 5.38 19.99 -40.55
C GLU A 579 4.02 19.58 -41.15
N ALA A 580 3.24 18.75 -40.44
CA ALA A 580 1.92 18.34 -40.90
C ALA A 580 0.97 19.54 -41.07
N PHE A 581 1.05 20.52 -40.17
CA PHE A 581 0.31 21.78 -40.28
C PHE A 581 0.72 22.56 -41.52
N ASN A 582 2.03 22.69 -41.79
CA ASN A 582 2.55 23.35 -42.99
C ASN A 582 2.13 22.64 -44.28
N ASP A 583 2.07 21.31 -44.26
CA ASP A 583 1.58 20.45 -45.35
C ASP A 583 0.05 20.44 -45.49
N LYS A 584 -0.67 21.18 -44.62
CA LYS A 584 -2.13 21.26 -44.58
C LYS A 584 -2.82 19.91 -44.36
N ILE A 585 -2.17 19.02 -43.62
CA ILE A 585 -2.76 17.75 -43.18
C ILE A 585 -3.78 18.07 -42.08
N PRO A 586 -5.04 17.58 -42.19
CA PRO A 586 -6.06 17.79 -41.18
C PRO A 586 -5.62 17.27 -39.81
N ALA A 587 -5.95 18.00 -38.73
CA ALA A 587 -5.53 17.64 -37.36
C ALA A 587 -6.01 16.25 -36.91
N ASN A 588 -7.16 15.80 -37.42
CA ASN A 588 -7.68 14.45 -37.18
C ASN A 588 -6.86 13.36 -37.89
N GLU A 589 -6.15 13.69 -38.98
CA GLU A 589 -5.29 12.76 -39.73
C GLU A 589 -3.82 12.85 -39.32
N THR A 590 -3.41 13.95 -38.65
CA THR A 590 -2.00 14.16 -38.27
C THR A 590 -1.46 13.06 -37.36
N ASN A 591 -2.26 12.51 -36.44
CA ASN A 591 -1.82 11.42 -35.57
C ASN A 591 -1.54 10.14 -36.36
N ASP A 592 -2.39 9.83 -37.33
CA ASP A 592 -2.24 8.66 -38.19
C ASP A 592 -0.96 8.79 -39.02
N GLU A 593 -0.64 9.99 -39.50
CA GLU A 593 0.62 10.27 -40.20
C GLU A 593 1.84 10.17 -39.28
N ILE A 594 1.78 10.69 -38.05
CA ILE A 594 2.86 10.55 -37.07
C ILE A 594 3.08 9.08 -36.71
N ALA A 595 2.02 8.29 -36.56
CA ALA A 595 2.13 6.85 -36.33
C ALA A 595 2.88 6.12 -37.46
N LYS A 596 2.66 6.51 -38.73
CA LYS A 596 3.44 6.00 -39.87
C LYS A 596 4.93 6.38 -39.77
N VAL A 597 5.22 7.63 -39.39
CA VAL A 597 6.60 8.09 -39.19
C VAL A 597 7.27 7.33 -38.03
N THR A 598 6.53 7.07 -36.95
CA THR A 598 6.97 6.21 -35.83
C THR A 598 7.35 4.83 -36.33
N ILE A 599 6.50 4.17 -37.10
CA ILE A 599 6.80 2.84 -37.67
C ILE A 599 8.09 2.86 -38.50
N MET A 600 8.25 3.85 -39.37
CA MET A 600 9.47 3.99 -40.19
C MET A 600 10.72 4.28 -39.35
N LEU A 601 10.60 5.04 -38.27
CA LEU A 601 11.68 5.28 -37.32
C LEU A 601 12.10 3.97 -36.64
N TYR A 602 11.14 3.15 -36.20
CA TYR A 602 11.44 1.87 -35.57
C TYR A 602 12.07 0.87 -36.55
N ASP A 603 11.49 0.74 -37.74
CA ASP A 603 11.97 -0.19 -38.77
C ASP A 603 13.42 0.09 -39.16
N LYS A 604 13.76 1.37 -39.35
CA LYS A 604 15.09 1.73 -39.86
C LYS A 604 16.12 1.98 -38.78
N CYS A 605 15.72 2.38 -37.58
CA CYS A 605 16.66 2.92 -36.60
C CYS A 605 16.56 2.32 -35.19
N MET A 606 15.52 1.54 -34.88
CA MET A 606 15.28 1.03 -33.51
C MET A 606 15.08 -0.48 -33.44
N GLY A 607 15.70 -1.23 -34.35
CA GLY A 607 15.72 -2.71 -34.30
C GLY A 607 14.69 -3.42 -35.17
N GLY A 608 13.95 -2.69 -36.02
CA GLY A 608 13.00 -3.28 -36.97
C GLY A 608 11.56 -3.29 -36.45
N VAL A 609 10.62 -3.50 -37.37
CA VAL A 609 9.23 -3.85 -37.03
C VAL A 609 8.96 -5.23 -37.62
N ASN A 610 8.81 -6.21 -36.74
CA ASN A 610 8.59 -7.61 -37.12
C ASN A 610 7.16 -8.03 -36.82
N ASP A 611 6.67 -9.00 -37.57
CA ASP A 611 5.41 -9.69 -37.27
C ASP A 611 5.54 -10.56 -36.01
N PHE A 612 4.42 -11.05 -35.49
CA PHE A 612 4.41 -12.11 -34.47
C PHE A 612 5.11 -13.36 -35.01
N THR A 613 5.78 -14.10 -34.12
CA THR A 613 6.37 -15.39 -34.47
C THR A 613 5.28 -16.41 -34.83
N ASP A 614 5.61 -17.38 -35.70
CA ASP A 614 4.67 -18.44 -36.08
C ASP A 614 4.15 -19.22 -34.87
N ASP A 615 5.01 -19.48 -33.88
CA ASP A 615 4.63 -20.15 -32.63
C ASP A 615 3.63 -19.33 -31.81
N PHE A 616 3.83 -18.00 -31.72
CA PHE A 616 2.90 -17.11 -31.03
C PHE A 616 1.55 -17.07 -31.76
N LYS A 617 1.57 -16.92 -33.08
CA LYS A 617 0.35 -16.94 -33.90
C LYS A 617 -0.41 -18.25 -33.76
N HIS A 618 0.30 -19.37 -33.78
CA HIS A 618 -0.28 -20.69 -33.59
C HIS A 618 -0.92 -20.85 -32.21
N THR A 619 -0.21 -20.46 -31.14
CA THR A 619 -0.68 -20.56 -29.74
C THR A 619 -1.96 -19.76 -29.51
N TRP A 620 -2.06 -18.55 -30.10
CA TRP A 620 -3.19 -17.65 -29.88
C TRP A 620 -4.24 -17.67 -30.98
N HIS A 621 -4.13 -18.61 -31.93
CA HIS A 621 -5.01 -18.71 -33.10
C HIS A 621 -5.10 -17.39 -33.90
N ILE A 622 -3.99 -16.65 -34.00
CA ILE A 622 -3.92 -15.38 -34.72
C ILE A 622 -3.61 -15.69 -36.19
N MET A 623 -4.54 -15.29 -37.06
CA MET A 623 -4.38 -15.44 -38.50
C MET A 623 -3.78 -14.20 -39.17
N GLU A 624 -3.97 -13.03 -38.55
CA GLU A 624 -3.59 -11.74 -39.11
C GLU A 624 -2.15 -11.35 -38.75
N PRO A 625 -1.52 -10.45 -39.53
CA PRO A 625 -0.25 -9.84 -39.14
C PRO A 625 -0.40 -8.94 -37.91
N LYS A 626 0.70 -8.74 -37.17
CA LYS A 626 0.81 -7.70 -36.14
C LYS A 626 0.46 -6.34 -36.77
N PRO A 627 -0.43 -5.51 -36.18
CA PRO A 627 -0.89 -4.27 -36.80
C PRO A 627 0.22 -3.29 -37.22
N ALA A 628 1.25 -3.14 -36.38
CA ALA A 628 2.41 -2.30 -36.71
C ALA A 628 3.20 -2.84 -37.92
N PHE A 629 3.29 -4.16 -38.06
CA PHE A 629 3.94 -4.81 -39.20
C PHE A 629 3.11 -4.67 -40.48
N GLU A 630 1.80 -4.88 -40.40
CA GLU A 630 0.89 -4.65 -41.53
C GLU A 630 0.97 -3.21 -42.02
N GLN A 631 0.96 -2.25 -41.10
CA GLN A 631 1.08 -0.84 -41.44
C GLN A 631 2.46 -0.54 -42.06
N LEU A 632 3.55 -1.15 -41.58
CA LEU A 632 4.85 -1.06 -42.26
C LEU A 632 4.77 -1.56 -43.72
N GLN A 633 4.16 -2.72 -43.97
CA GLN A 633 4.02 -3.26 -45.33
C GLN A 633 3.25 -2.30 -46.24
N SER A 634 2.15 -1.72 -45.76
CA SER A 634 1.36 -0.73 -46.51
C SER A 634 2.12 0.58 -46.80
N ILE A 635 3.05 0.97 -45.94
CA ILE A 635 3.93 2.14 -46.18
C ILE A 635 4.96 1.78 -47.27
N LEU A 636 5.55 0.59 -47.19
CA LEU A 636 6.60 0.14 -48.11
C LEU A 636 6.07 -0.15 -49.52
N ASP A 637 4.86 -0.68 -49.66
CA ASP A 637 4.21 -0.91 -50.96
C ASP A 637 3.56 0.34 -51.56
N GLY A 638 3.47 1.42 -50.77
CA GLY A 638 2.98 2.74 -51.16
C GLY A 638 1.47 2.93 -51.03
N THR A 639 0.71 1.89 -50.66
CA THR A 639 -0.75 1.96 -50.47
C THR A 639 -1.14 2.90 -49.32
N ASN A 640 -0.24 3.08 -48.35
CA ASN A 640 -0.42 3.95 -47.19
C ASN A 640 0.81 4.88 -46.98
N SER A 641 1.17 5.62 -48.04
CA SER A 641 2.32 6.52 -48.02
C SER A 641 2.23 7.61 -46.92
N ILE A 642 3.41 8.05 -46.43
CA ILE A 642 3.54 9.17 -45.48
C ILE A 642 3.38 10.50 -46.24
N ARG A 643 2.53 11.38 -45.73
CA ARG A 643 2.21 12.68 -46.34
C ARG A 643 3.00 13.85 -45.76
N ILE A 644 3.55 13.73 -44.56
CA ILE A 644 4.37 14.78 -43.92
C ILE A 644 5.67 14.93 -44.72
N THR A 645 5.84 15.98 -45.51
CA THR A 645 6.91 16.13 -46.50
C THR A 645 8.32 15.98 -45.89
N ASN A 646 8.58 16.62 -44.75
CA ASN A 646 9.92 16.69 -44.15
C ASN A 646 10.15 15.68 -43.01
N TRP A 647 9.35 14.62 -42.90
CA TRP A 647 9.42 13.66 -41.79
C TRP A 647 10.84 13.06 -41.59
N ARG A 648 11.58 12.83 -42.68
CA ARG A 648 12.96 12.29 -42.63
C ARG A 648 13.94 13.27 -42.00
N LYS A 649 13.80 14.57 -42.31
CA LYS A 649 14.63 15.61 -41.71
C LYS A 649 14.35 15.69 -40.21
N VAL A 650 13.08 15.62 -39.81
CA VAL A 650 12.70 15.60 -38.39
C VAL A 650 13.30 14.37 -37.70
N ASN A 651 13.23 13.16 -38.28
CA ASN A 651 13.90 11.99 -37.72
C ASN A 651 15.43 12.15 -37.60
N CYS A 652 16.06 12.86 -38.53
CA CYS A 652 17.50 13.13 -38.45
C CYS A 652 17.84 14.11 -37.33
N ASP A 653 17.11 15.20 -37.24
CA ASP A 653 17.38 16.28 -36.28
C ASP A 653 17.27 15.81 -34.84
N TYR A 654 16.32 14.90 -34.54
CA TYR A 654 16.04 14.44 -33.17
C TYR A 654 16.63 13.06 -32.84
N TYR A 655 16.65 12.13 -33.78
CA TYR A 655 17.08 10.74 -33.54
C TYR A 655 18.32 10.31 -34.34
N HIS A 656 18.93 11.23 -35.09
CA HIS A 656 20.06 10.96 -35.99
C HIS A 656 19.76 9.82 -36.99
N CYS A 657 18.49 9.67 -37.31
CA CYS A 657 17.93 8.64 -38.17
C CYS A 657 17.64 9.28 -39.53
N TRP A 658 18.13 8.71 -40.64
CA TRP A 658 17.97 9.26 -42.00
C TRP A 658 18.77 10.55 -42.34
N CYS A 659 19.88 10.85 -41.65
CA CYS A 659 20.62 12.10 -41.83
C CYS A 659 21.35 12.30 -43.18
N ASN A 660 21.72 11.23 -43.86
CA ASN A 660 22.53 11.27 -45.10
C ASN A 660 21.80 10.70 -46.33
N CYS A 661 20.48 10.77 -46.34
CA CYS A 661 19.71 10.31 -47.48
C CYS A 661 19.70 11.43 -48.54
N THR A 662 20.66 11.43 -49.47
CA THR A 662 20.68 12.37 -50.58
C THR A 662 19.41 12.20 -51.42
N ALA A 663 18.49 13.16 -51.30
CA ALA A 663 17.34 13.26 -52.17
C ALA A 663 17.83 13.66 -53.58
N THR A 664 18.08 12.68 -54.44
CA THR A 664 17.95 12.91 -55.88
C THR A 664 16.55 12.48 -56.28
N ALA A 665 15.72 13.47 -56.60
CA ALA A 665 14.33 13.43 -57.05
C ALA A 665 13.26 13.61 -55.95
N ASP A 666 12.34 14.52 -56.24
CA ASP A 666 11.23 14.98 -55.40
C ASP A 666 10.55 13.87 -54.58
N ALA A 667 10.52 14.09 -53.27
CA ALA A 667 9.95 13.21 -52.25
C ALA A 667 8.47 12.82 -52.49
N ALA A 668 7.77 13.54 -53.38
CA ALA A 668 6.40 13.25 -53.77
C ALA A 668 6.24 12.10 -54.79
N THR A 669 7.33 11.53 -55.32
CA THR A 669 7.27 10.58 -56.45
C THR A 669 8.14 9.31 -56.32
N LEU A 670 8.70 9.03 -55.14
CA LEU A 670 9.50 7.82 -54.96
C LEU A 670 8.60 6.57 -55.05
N THR A 671 8.86 5.72 -56.04
CA THR A 671 8.20 4.41 -56.22
C THR A 671 8.64 3.42 -55.12
N PRO A 672 7.92 2.30 -54.90
CA PRO A 672 8.22 1.31 -53.86
C PRO A 672 9.68 0.79 -53.85
N ALA A 673 10.31 0.68 -55.02
CA ALA A 673 11.73 0.32 -55.15
C ALA A 673 12.69 1.44 -54.71
N GLY A 674 12.25 2.70 -54.72
CA GLY A 674 13.02 3.85 -54.27
C GLY A 674 13.17 3.92 -52.75
N LEU A 675 12.19 3.44 -51.97
CA LEU A 675 12.24 3.38 -50.50
C LEU A 675 13.16 2.27 -49.97
N GLN A 676 13.20 1.12 -50.66
CA GLN A 676 14.10 0.00 -50.32
C GLN A 676 15.56 0.27 -50.68
N ASN A 677 15.84 1.16 -51.65
CA ASN A 677 17.18 1.46 -52.17
C ASN A 677 17.84 2.70 -51.54
N ILE A 678 17.27 3.28 -50.47
CA ILE A 678 17.90 4.42 -49.80
C ILE A 678 18.95 3.89 -48.84
N HIS A 679 20.21 3.89 -49.27
CA HIS A 679 21.37 3.70 -48.40
C HIS A 679 21.55 4.94 -47.52
N CYS A 680 20.83 5.00 -46.41
CA CYS A 680 21.05 6.00 -45.39
C CYS A 680 22.19 5.55 -44.48
N VAL A 681 23.23 6.37 -44.37
CA VAL A 681 24.34 6.12 -43.43
C VAL A 681 23.84 6.40 -42.02
N HIS A 682 23.87 5.37 -41.15
CA HIS A 682 23.76 5.53 -39.70
C HIS A 682 25.10 6.03 -39.16
N TYR A 683 25.06 7.05 -38.30
CA TYR A 683 26.19 7.45 -37.47
C TYR A 683 26.00 6.96 -36.04
#